data_AF-A0A3N2EXY6-F1
#
_entry.id   AF-A0A3N2EXY6-F1
#
_cell.length_a   1.000
_cell.length_b   1.000
_cell.length_c   1.000
_cell.angle_alpha   90.00
_cell.angle_beta   90.00
_cell.angle_gamma   90.00
#
_symmetry.space_group_name_H-M   'P 1'
#
loop_
_entity.id
_entity.type
_entity.pdbx_description
1 polymer ?
#
loop_
_entity_poly.entity_id
_entity_poly.type
_entity_poly.pdbx_seq_one_letter_code
_entity_poly.pdbx_strand_id
1 'polypeptide(L)'
;MRWWLRISRRWRWLAAGIVILWLVVLAADRLWPLPLNEVVPARVVVAEDGTPLWRFADSQGVWRYPVTLKDVSPRYLQALIQYEDRWFWRHPGVNPLSVLRAAWQDMHAGRVISGGSTLTMQVARLLDPHPRTFGGKLRQLWRALQLEWHLSKSDILTLYLNRAPFGGTLQGIGAASWAYLGKPPAQLSYGEAALLAVLPQAPSRLRPDRWPQRAQAARDKVLERLRTQGVWPDSAVREAKEEPVWLFPRQMPQLAPLFSRRMLASSREEKVVTTLDAGLQRQLEDLALNWKSRLPPRSSLAMVVVDHTNMRVRGWVGSADITDDSRFGHIDMVSAVRSPGSVLKPFVYGMALDDGLIHPASLLQDVPRRFSDYRPGNFDSGFHGPVSASEALVRSLNLPAVQVLEAYGPKRFAATLRNAGLPLMLPAGAEPNLSLILGGAGARLEDIVAGYSAFARHGKAARLRMTPDAPLVERPLLSPGAAWIVRRILAGEAQPVPDASLPQVVPLAWKTGTSYGYRDAWAIGVNARYLIGIWTGRPDGTPVVGQFGFASAVPLLNQVNNMLLARPMTGRGGLPVDPRPASVSAATICWPGGQSLAAGDSNCRRRLATWLLDGSQPPTLLLPGQEGARGIRFPVWTDEQGRRVAADCPGAVERRIDVWPLPLEPWLPASERRAARLGPVSAGCPPPQVLDVAPLVLTGVGDGAVIKRLPGAARVMLSLQTSGGEGRRWWFLNGEPQAASGSSATLPLEQPGRYQLVVMEESGQIATASFTLQ
;
A
#
# COMPACT_ATOMS: atom_id res chain seq x y z
N MET A 1 -20.19 -10.71 83.70
CA MET A 1 -18.83 -10.64 83.11
C MET A 1 -17.95 -11.72 83.76
N ARG A 2 -17.85 -12.93 83.18
CA ARG A 2 -16.87 -14.04 83.46
C ARG A 2 -17.42 -15.43 83.03
N TRP A 3 -17.85 -15.57 81.76
CA TRP A 3 -18.23 -16.89 81.19
C TRP A 3 -17.42 -17.29 79.96
N TRP A 4 -16.31 -16.58 79.67
CA TRP A 4 -15.49 -16.75 78.46
C TRP A 4 -14.08 -17.29 78.69
N LEU A 5 -13.79 -17.85 79.87
CA LEU A 5 -12.41 -18.27 80.22
C LEU A 5 -12.35 -19.69 80.77
N ARG A 6 -12.74 -20.67 79.95
CA ARG A 6 -12.23 -22.05 80.03
C ARG A 6 -12.40 -22.80 78.71
N ILE A 7 -12.02 -22.15 77.60
CA ILE A 7 -11.60 -22.90 76.41
C ILE A 7 -10.42 -23.75 76.88
N SER A 8 -10.58 -25.08 76.91
CA SER A 8 -9.55 -25.98 77.43
C SER A 8 -8.24 -25.69 76.67
N ARG A 9 -7.10 -25.78 77.36
CA ARG A 9 -5.77 -25.55 76.78
C ARG A 9 -5.59 -26.28 75.44
N ARG A 10 -6.24 -27.44 75.27
CA ARG A 10 -6.31 -28.23 74.04
C ARG A 10 -6.95 -27.50 72.85
N TRP A 11 -8.07 -26.79 73.04
CA TRP A 11 -8.73 -26.02 71.97
C TRP A 11 -7.93 -24.79 71.54
N ARG A 12 -7.16 -24.16 72.44
CA ARG A 12 -6.23 -23.07 72.09
C ARG A 12 -5.04 -23.59 71.26
N TRP A 13 -4.49 -24.75 71.61
CA TRP A 13 -3.47 -25.41 70.79
C TRP A 13 -4.00 -25.89 69.44
N LEU A 14 -5.26 -26.32 69.38
CA LEU A 14 -5.93 -26.71 68.13
C LEU A 14 -6.16 -25.48 67.22
N ALA A 15 -6.66 -24.37 67.77
CA ALA A 15 -6.81 -23.12 67.04
C ALA A 15 -5.45 -22.54 66.59
N ALA A 16 -4.44 -22.54 67.46
CA ALA A 16 -3.09 -22.12 67.11
C ALA A 16 -2.49 -23.02 66.02
N GLY A 17 -2.70 -24.33 66.09
CA GLY A 17 -2.29 -25.28 65.06
C GLY A 17 -2.95 -25.02 63.70
N ILE A 18 -4.25 -24.71 63.68
CA ILE A 18 -4.98 -24.34 62.45
C ILE A 18 -4.43 -23.03 61.87
N VAL A 19 -4.18 -22.02 62.71
CA VAL A 19 -3.61 -20.74 62.27
C VAL A 19 -2.19 -20.92 61.74
N ILE A 20 -1.34 -21.71 62.41
CA ILE A 20 0.01 -22.04 61.94
C ILE A 20 -0.06 -22.79 60.61
N LEU A 21 -0.94 -23.79 60.48
CA LEU A 21 -1.14 -24.52 59.24
C LEU A 21 -1.58 -23.58 58.10
N TRP A 22 -2.50 -22.66 58.38
CA TRP A 22 -2.95 -21.67 57.41
C TRP A 22 -1.84 -20.70 57.00
N LEU A 23 -1.02 -20.22 57.95
CA LEU A 23 0.15 -19.40 57.67
C LEU A 23 1.22 -20.15 56.87
N VAL A 24 1.43 -21.44 57.15
CA VAL A 24 2.35 -22.30 56.37
C VAL A 24 1.84 -22.49 54.94
N VAL A 25 0.53 -22.68 54.75
CA VAL A 25 -0.10 -22.78 53.42
C VAL A 25 0.04 -21.46 52.65
N LEU A 26 -0.16 -20.31 53.29
CA LEU A 26 0.06 -19.00 52.69
C LEU A 26 1.53 -18.73 52.35
N ALA A 27 2.44 -19.10 53.25
CA ALA A 27 3.88 -18.99 53.00
C ALA A 27 4.30 -19.89 51.83
N ALA A 28 3.78 -21.12 51.76
CA ALA A 28 4.03 -22.02 50.65
C ALA A 28 3.49 -21.47 49.31
N ASP A 29 2.30 -20.88 49.31
CA ASP A 29 1.74 -20.22 48.12
C ASP A 29 2.62 -19.06 47.62
N ARG A 30 3.14 -18.24 48.55
CA ARG A 30 4.04 -17.11 48.25
C ARG A 30 5.44 -17.54 47.81
N LEU A 31 5.99 -18.57 48.43
CA LEU A 31 7.33 -19.10 48.11
C LEU A 31 7.35 -19.87 46.79
N TRP A 32 6.22 -20.48 46.42
CA TRP A 32 6.05 -21.20 45.15
C TRP A 32 4.88 -20.62 44.35
N PRO A 33 5.03 -19.44 43.70
CA PRO A 33 3.97 -18.84 42.91
C PRO A 33 3.59 -19.71 41.71
N LEU A 34 2.37 -19.52 41.19
CA LEU A 34 1.89 -20.20 39.98
C LEU A 34 2.63 -19.67 38.74
N PRO A 35 3.20 -20.56 37.88
CA PRO A 35 3.84 -20.15 36.64
C PRO A 35 2.79 -19.87 35.55
N LEU A 36 2.07 -18.75 35.66
CA LEU A 36 1.04 -18.36 34.69
C LEU A 36 1.62 -17.62 33.48
N ASN A 37 2.69 -16.84 33.70
CA ASN A 37 3.29 -15.96 32.69
C ASN A 37 4.44 -16.65 31.95
N GLU A 38 4.42 -16.54 30.63
CA GLU A 38 5.51 -17.02 29.77
C GLU A 38 6.41 -15.86 29.35
N VAL A 39 7.72 -16.12 29.28
CA VAL A 39 8.73 -15.12 28.91
C VAL A 39 8.61 -14.74 27.42
N VAL A 40 8.32 -15.71 26.56
CA VAL A 40 8.06 -15.51 25.12
C VAL A 40 6.84 -16.35 24.75
N PRO A 41 5.62 -15.78 24.83
CA PRO A 41 4.41 -16.53 24.51
C PRO A 41 4.31 -16.80 23.01
N ALA A 42 3.64 -17.88 22.65
CA ALA A 42 3.22 -18.10 21.27
C ALA A 42 2.21 -17.03 20.87
N ARG A 43 2.36 -16.46 19.67
CA ARG A 43 1.53 -15.36 19.18
C ARG A 43 0.93 -15.67 17.83
N VAL A 44 -0.22 -15.08 17.55
CA VAL A 44 -0.92 -15.22 16.26
C VAL A 44 -1.43 -13.87 15.78
N VAL A 45 -1.28 -13.63 14.48
CA VAL A 45 -1.90 -12.50 13.79
C VAL A 45 -3.07 -13.06 12.99
N VAL A 46 -4.25 -12.48 13.16
CA VAL A 46 -5.48 -12.92 12.52
C VAL A 46 -6.08 -11.82 11.64
N ALA A 47 -6.82 -12.23 10.62
CA ALA A 47 -7.66 -11.39 9.78
C ALA A 47 -8.84 -10.82 10.59
N GLU A 48 -9.61 -9.94 9.97
CA GLU A 48 -10.77 -9.29 10.61
C GLU A 48 -11.83 -10.30 11.09
N ASP A 49 -12.00 -11.41 10.36
CA ASP A 49 -12.93 -12.50 10.69
C ASP A 49 -12.37 -13.51 11.71
N GLY A 50 -11.14 -13.30 12.20
CA GLY A 50 -10.45 -14.21 13.10
C GLY A 50 -9.70 -15.36 12.42
N THR A 51 -9.69 -15.42 11.08
CA THR A 51 -8.87 -16.39 10.33
C THR A 51 -7.38 -16.14 10.58
N PRO A 52 -6.59 -17.14 10.99
CA PRO A 52 -5.16 -16.97 11.20
C PRO A 52 -4.47 -16.60 9.90
N LEU A 53 -3.68 -15.52 9.95
CA LEU A 53 -2.82 -15.10 8.86
C LEU A 53 -1.44 -15.73 9.03
N TRP A 54 -0.80 -15.43 10.17
CA TRP A 54 0.52 -15.94 10.49
C TRP A 54 0.65 -16.25 11.98
N ARG A 55 1.56 -17.15 12.31
CA ARG A 55 1.79 -17.66 13.67
C ARG A 55 3.27 -17.56 14.05
N PHE A 56 3.52 -17.35 15.33
CA PHE A 56 4.84 -17.20 15.93
C PHE A 56 4.93 -18.13 17.14
N ALA A 57 5.96 -18.96 17.19
CA ALA A 57 6.08 -19.99 18.22
C ALA A 57 6.59 -19.36 19.52
N ASP A 58 6.30 -20.04 20.62
CA ASP A 58 7.01 -19.79 21.87
C ASP A 58 8.48 -20.27 21.80
N SER A 59 9.21 -20.04 22.88
CA SER A 59 10.59 -20.50 23.04
C SER A 59 10.81 -22.01 22.84
N GLN A 60 9.75 -22.82 22.95
CA GLN A 60 9.80 -24.28 22.80
C GLN A 60 9.32 -24.76 21.42
N GLY A 61 9.07 -23.84 20.47
CA GLY A 61 8.59 -24.19 19.13
C GLY A 61 7.11 -24.57 19.08
N VAL A 62 6.33 -24.24 20.11
CA VAL A 62 4.90 -24.56 20.21
C VAL A 62 4.05 -23.43 19.63
N TRP A 63 2.97 -23.82 18.96
CA TRP A 63 1.98 -22.90 18.41
C TRP A 63 0.72 -22.92 19.26
N ARG A 64 0.26 -21.74 19.69
CA ARG A 64 -1.01 -21.52 20.40
C ARG A 64 -1.78 -20.39 19.74
N TYR A 65 -3.08 -20.59 19.57
CA TYR A 65 -4.00 -19.56 19.10
C TYR A 65 -4.94 -19.25 20.26
N PRO A 66 -4.71 -18.14 20.99
CA PRO A 66 -5.48 -17.82 22.19
C PRO A 66 -6.98 -17.74 21.91
N VAL A 67 -7.76 -18.46 22.71
CA VAL A 67 -9.23 -18.49 22.69
C VAL A 67 -9.81 -18.33 24.08
N THR A 68 -10.99 -17.71 24.15
CA THR A 68 -11.82 -17.66 25.35
C THR A 68 -12.94 -18.69 25.27
N LEU A 69 -13.70 -18.88 26.34
CA LEU A 69 -14.88 -19.77 26.35
C LEU A 69 -15.92 -19.38 25.27
N LYS A 70 -16.01 -18.08 24.93
CA LYS A 70 -16.96 -17.58 23.92
C LYS A 70 -16.53 -17.90 22.49
N ASP A 71 -15.23 -18.15 22.28
CA ASP A 71 -14.66 -18.45 20.97
C ASP A 71 -14.73 -19.94 20.61
N VAL A 72 -15.28 -20.78 21.50
CA VAL A 72 -15.30 -22.24 21.37
C VAL A 72 -16.74 -22.75 21.35
N SER A 73 -17.00 -23.74 20.48
CA SER A 73 -18.31 -24.35 20.32
C SER A 73 -18.84 -24.89 21.66
N PRO A 74 -20.11 -24.60 22.04
CA PRO A 74 -20.73 -25.19 23.22
C PRO A 74 -20.70 -26.72 23.20
N ARG A 75 -20.76 -27.33 22.01
CA ARG A 75 -20.66 -28.79 21.82
C ARG A 75 -19.30 -29.30 22.29
N TYR A 76 -18.21 -28.60 21.95
CA TYR A 76 -16.89 -28.98 22.41
C TYR A 76 -16.76 -28.89 23.93
N LEU A 77 -17.26 -27.80 24.54
CA LEU A 77 -17.23 -27.65 26.01
C LEU A 77 -18.02 -28.76 26.71
N GLN A 78 -19.20 -29.11 26.19
CA GLN A 78 -20.01 -30.22 26.68
C GLN A 78 -19.26 -31.55 26.56
N ALA A 79 -18.70 -31.86 25.38
CA ALA A 79 -17.96 -33.10 25.15
C ALA A 79 -16.75 -33.20 26.09
N LEU A 80 -15.93 -32.15 26.17
CA LEU A 80 -14.74 -32.09 27.02
C LEU A 80 -15.10 -32.32 28.49
N ILE A 81 -16.04 -31.54 29.04
CA ILE A 81 -16.39 -31.61 30.45
C ILE A 81 -17.02 -32.97 30.77
N GLN A 82 -17.99 -33.45 29.99
CA GLN A 82 -18.68 -34.70 30.31
C GLN A 82 -17.81 -35.94 30.13
N TYR A 83 -16.85 -35.88 29.20
CA TYR A 83 -15.93 -36.98 28.94
C TYR A 83 -14.75 -37.02 29.93
N GLU A 84 -14.09 -35.88 30.18
CA GLU A 84 -12.91 -35.76 31.05
C GLU A 84 -13.28 -35.58 32.53
N ASP A 85 -14.24 -34.72 32.85
CA ASP A 85 -14.52 -34.28 34.23
C ASP A 85 -15.97 -33.83 34.45
N ARG A 86 -16.89 -34.80 34.53
CA ARG A 86 -18.34 -34.57 34.64
C ARG A 86 -18.74 -33.63 35.79
N TRP A 87 -17.96 -33.58 36.87
CA TRP A 87 -18.27 -32.77 38.06
C TRP A 87 -17.38 -31.52 38.17
N PHE A 88 -16.72 -31.11 37.09
CA PHE A 88 -15.77 -30.00 37.04
C PHE A 88 -16.22 -28.76 37.81
N TRP A 89 -17.48 -28.34 37.64
CA TRP A 89 -18.04 -27.15 38.26
C TRP A 89 -18.31 -27.27 39.77
N ARG A 90 -18.29 -28.49 40.34
CA ARG A 90 -18.73 -28.76 41.72
C ARG A 90 -17.59 -29.07 42.69
N HIS A 91 -16.48 -29.62 42.21
CA HIS A 91 -15.37 -30.01 43.09
C HIS A 91 -14.30 -28.90 43.20
N PRO A 92 -13.57 -28.80 44.32
CA PRO A 92 -12.49 -27.82 44.50
C PRO A 92 -11.18 -28.32 43.88
N GLY A 93 -11.15 -28.48 42.55
CA GLY A 93 -9.97 -28.91 41.79
C GLY A 93 -9.64 -30.40 41.85
N VAL A 94 -9.81 -31.05 42.99
CA VAL A 94 -9.66 -32.51 43.13
C VAL A 94 -11.02 -33.11 43.43
N ASN A 95 -11.36 -34.22 42.78
CA ASN A 95 -12.60 -34.93 43.03
C ASN A 95 -12.33 -36.16 43.94
N PRO A 96 -12.71 -36.12 45.23
CA PRO A 96 -12.42 -37.19 46.18
C PRO A 96 -13.06 -38.53 45.77
N LEU A 97 -14.28 -38.49 45.21
CA LEU A 97 -14.99 -39.69 44.76
C LEU A 97 -14.28 -40.35 43.57
N SER A 98 -13.77 -39.54 42.63
CA SER A 98 -13.00 -40.05 41.49
C SER A 98 -11.66 -40.65 41.92
N VAL A 99 -10.99 -40.06 42.91
CA VAL A 99 -9.71 -40.58 43.44
C VAL A 99 -9.92 -41.88 44.21
N LEU A 100 -10.94 -41.96 45.08
CA LEU A 100 -11.26 -43.18 45.84
C LEU A 100 -11.69 -44.32 44.92
N ARG A 101 -12.56 -44.05 43.94
CA ARG A 101 -12.96 -45.04 42.93
C ARG A 101 -11.77 -45.55 42.13
N ALA A 102 -10.89 -44.65 41.68
CA ALA A 102 -9.71 -45.02 40.92
C ALA A 102 -8.75 -45.88 41.76
N ALA A 103 -8.49 -45.49 43.01
CA ALA A 103 -7.66 -46.27 43.92
C ALA A 103 -8.22 -47.67 44.16
N TRP A 104 -9.53 -47.80 44.40
CA TRP A 104 -10.18 -49.10 44.56
C TRP A 104 -10.05 -49.98 43.32
N GLN A 105 -10.32 -49.42 42.13
CA GLN A 105 -10.25 -50.16 40.86
C GLN A 105 -8.81 -50.59 40.52
N ASP A 106 -7.83 -49.72 40.74
CA ASP A 106 -6.42 -50.00 40.46
C ASP A 106 -5.86 -51.06 41.44
N MET A 107 -6.25 -51.01 42.71
CA MET A 107 -5.90 -52.03 43.71
C MET A 107 -6.50 -53.39 43.37
N HIS A 108 -7.77 -53.42 42.94
CA HIS A 108 -8.47 -54.68 42.68
C HIS A 108 -7.99 -55.39 41.41
N ALA A 109 -7.45 -54.64 40.45
CA ALA A 109 -7.04 -55.16 39.15
C ALA A 109 -5.53 -55.30 38.94
N GLY A 110 -4.71 -54.93 39.93
CA GLY A 110 -3.24 -55.08 39.89
C GLY A 110 -2.53 -54.25 38.83
N ARG A 111 -3.23 -53.35 38.14
CA ARG A 111 -2.71 -52.44 37.11
C ARG A 111 -3.54 -51.17 37.09
N VAL A 112 -2.99 -50.06 36.60
CA VAL A 112 -3.74 -48.80 36.48
C VAL A 112 -4.81 -48.95 35.40
N ILE A 113 -6.08 -49.00 35.81
CA ILE A 113 -7.25 -49.16 34.93
C ILE A 113 -8.01 -47.85 34.77
N SER A 114 -8.07 -47.00 35.80
CA SER A 114 -8.89 -45.78 35.76
C SER A 114 -8.12 -44.51 36.14
N GLY A 115 -8.23 -43.47 35.33
CA GLY A 115 -7.70 -42.15 35.64
C GLY A 115 -8.60 -41.40 36.61
N GLY A 116 -8.06 -41.00 37.76
CA GLY A 116 -8.74 -40.13 38.75
C GLY A 116 -8.46 -38.63 38.59
N SER A 117 -7.79 -38.20 37.52
CA SER A 117 -7.34 -36.81 37.34
C SER A 117 -8.44 -35.92 36.76
N THR A 118 -8.73 -34.81 37.43
CA THR A 118 -9.68 -33.76 37.01
C THR A 118 -9.07 -32.83 35.97
N LEU A 119 -9.89 -31.99 35.32
CA LEU A 119 -9.39 -30.97 34.37
C LEU A 119 -8.42 -29.99 35.07
N THR A 120 -8.73 -29.56 36.30
CA THR A 120 -7.83 -28.70 37.09
C THR A 120 -6.48 -29.38 37.35
N MET A 121 -6.46 -30.67 37.69
CA MET A 121 -5.21 -31.42 37.83
C MET A 121 -4.45 -31.54 36.51
N GLN A 122 -5.16 -31.68 35.38
CA GLN A 122 -4.52 -31.68 34.06
C GLN A 122 -3.87 -30.33 33.75
N VAL A 123 -4.55 -29.21 34.03
CA VAL A 123 -3.99 -27.85 33.89
C VAL A 123 -2.76 -27.68 34.77
N ALA A 124 -2.83 -28.07 36.04
CA ALA A 124 -1.68 -28.01 36.97
C ALA A 124 -0.43 -28.68 36.39
N ARG A 125 -0.60 -29.86 35.77
CA ARG A 125 0.49 -30.61 35.11
C ARG A 125 1.00 -29.95 33.83
N LEU A 126 0.14 -29.22 33.11
CA LEU A 126 0.54 -28.51 31.89
C LEU A 126 1.36 -27.25 32.23
N LEU A 127 1.03 -26.56 33.33
CA LEU A 127 1.75 -25.37 33.80
C LEU A 127 3.08 -25.70 34.48
N ASP A 128 3.09 -26.78 35.26
CA ASP A 128 4.23 -27.19 36.05
C ASP A 128 4.45 -28.69 35.78
N PRO A 129 5.24 -29.07 34.77
CA PRO A 129 5.49 -30.48 34.44
C PRO A 129 6.34 -31.20 35.49
N HIS A 130 5.90 -32.38 35.94
CA HIS A 130 6.58 -33.20 36.97
C HIS A 130 6.74 -34.66 36.58
N PRO A 131 7.71 -35.38 37.16
CA PRO A 131 7.86 -36.82 36.97
C PRO A 131 6.64 -37.59 37.49
N ARG A 132 6.35 -38.74 36.87
CA ARG A 132 5.23 -39.63 37.23
C ARG A 132 5.52 -40.48 38.47
N THR A 133 5.89 -39.82 39.57
CA THR A 133 6.14 -40.42 40.88
C THR A 133 5.04 -40.04 41.87
N PHE A 134 4.98 -40.72 43.02
CA PHE A 134 4.04 -40.37 44.09
C PHE A 134 4.21 -38.91 44.55
N GLY A 135 5.45 -38.45 44.71
CA GLY A 135 5.77 -37.05 45.03
C GLY A 135 5.32 -36.07 43.94
N GLY A 136 5.48 -36.41 42.65
CA GLY A 136 4.97 -35.60 41.55
C GLY A 136 3.44 -35.48 41.56
N LYS A 137 2.72 -36.55 41.94
CA LYS A 137 1.25 -36.53 42.07
C LYS A 137 0.79 -35.66 43.25
N LEU A 138 1.52 -35.64 44.37
CA LEU A 138 1.26 -34.71 45.48
C LEU A 138 1.48 -33.25 45.06
N ARG A 139 2.56 -32.96 44.34
CA ARG A 139 2.81 -31.62 43.78
C ARG A 139 1.69 -31.19 42.82
N GLN A 140 1.20 -32.10 41.99
CA GLN A 140 0.06 -31.85 41.10
C GLN A 140 -1.23 -31.52 41.87
N LEU A 141 -1.52 -32.25 42.97
CA LEU A 141 -2.68 -31.98 43.83
C LEU A 141 -2.58 -30.59 44.48
N TRP A 142 -1.40 -30.25 45.03
CA TRP A 142 -1.13 -28.93 45.59
C TRP A 142 -1.35 -27.81 44.57
N ARG A 143 -0.76 -27.94 43.38
CA ARG A 143 -0.93 -26.96 42.29
C ARG A 143 -2.38 -26.84 41.82
N ALA A 144 -3.14 -27.95 41.80
CA ALA A 144 -4.55 -27.92 41.44
C ALA A 144 -5.40 -27.15 42.46
N LEU A 145 -5.14 -27.32 43.75
CA LEU A 145 -5.79 -26.53 44.81
C LEU A 145 -5.38 -25.05 44.74
N GLN A 146 -4.10 -24.78 44.46
CA GLN A 146 -3.59 -23.42 44.27
C GLN A 146 -4.29 -22.71 43.09
N LEU A 147 -4.49 -23.41 41.97
CA LEU A 147 -5.24 -22.86 40.82
C LEU A 147 -6.68 -22.49 41.19
N GLU A 148 -7.40 -23.34 41.93
CA GLU A 148 -8.78 -23.07 42.36
C GLU A 148 -8.88 -21.94 43.39
N TRP A 149 -7.80 -21.64 44.09
CA TRP A 149 -7.75 -20.52 45.02
C TRP A 149 -7.59 -19.18 44.28
N HIS A 150 -6.74 -19.15 43.25
CA HIS A 150 -6.40 -17.90 42.56
C HIS A 150 -7.23 -17.61 41.31
N LEU A 151 -7.84 -18.63 40.71
CA LEU A 151 -8.53 -18.53 39.41
C LEU A 151 -9.95 -19.05 39.49
N SER A 152 -10.83 -18.47 38.68
CA SER A 152 -12.18 -19.00 38.51
C SER A 152 -12.16 -20.30 37.71
N LYS A 153 -13.21 -21.12 37.85
CA LYS A 153 -13.40 -22.32 37.01
C LYS A 153 -13.33 -22.02 35.51
N SER A 154 -13.86 -20.86 35.11
CA SER A 154 -13.80 -20.41 33.73
C SER A 154 -12.37 -20.12 33.28
N ASP A 155 -11.55 -19.48 34.12
CA ASP A 155 -10.14 -19.22 33.82
C ASP A 155 -9.32 -20.51 33.74
N ILE A 156 -9.56 -21.46 34.66
CA ILE A 156 -8.90 -22.78 34.63
C ILE A 156 -9.27 -23.52 33.35
N LEU A 157 -10.55 -23.50 32.96
CA LEU A 157 -10.98 -24.11 31.71
C LEU A 157 -10.34 -23.40 30.51
N THR A 158 -10.28 -22.07 30.49
CA THR A 158 -9.59 -21.30 29.45
C THR A 158 -8.10 -21.64 29.37
N LEU A 159 -7.41 -21.86 30.49
CA LEU A 159 -6.02 -22.33 30.50
C LEU A 159 -5.90 -23.70 29.84
N TYR A 160 -6.81 -24.63 30.14
CA TYR A 160 -6.86 -25.94 29.48
C TYR A 160 -7.06 -25.79 27.96
N LEU A 161 -8.04 -24.98 27.55
CA LEU A 161 -8.36 -24.75 26.13
C LEU A 161 -7.17 -24.23 25.33
N ASN A 162 -6.24 -23.50 25.96
CA ASN A 162 -5.08 -22.93 25.29
C ASN A 162 -3.79 -23.76 25.43
N ARG A 163 -3.68 -24.61 26.45
CA ARG A 163 -2.44 -25.36 26.74
C ARG A 163 -2.53 -26.87 26.53
N ALA A 164 -3.72 -27.44 26.37
CA ALA A 164 -3.88 -28.87 26.12
C ALA A 164 -3.13 -29.30 24.83
N PRO A 165 -2.36 -30.40 24.84
CA PRO A 165 -1.62 -30.85 23.67
C PRO A 165 -2.53 -31.56 22.67
N PHE A 166 -2.46 -31.22 21.39
CA PHE A 166 -3.27 -31.87 20.33
C PHE A 166 -2.43 -32.68 19.33
N GLY A 167 -1.12 -32.76 19.54
CA GLY A 167 -0.20 -33.54 18.73
C GLY A 167 0.88 -32.70 18.05
N GLY A 168 2.11 -33.22 18.01
CA GLY A 168 3.26 -32.48 17.49
C GLY A 168 3.49 -31.18 18.26
N THR A 169 3.54 -30.06 17.54
CA THR A 169 3.79 -28.71 18.06
C THR A 169 2.52 -27.92 18.38
N LEU A 170 1.34 -28.54 18.35
CA LEU A 170 0.06 -27.86 18.59
C LEU A 170 -0.35 -27.94 20.06
N GLN A 171 -0.57 -26.77 20.67
CA GLN A 171 -1.23 -26.64 21.96
C GLN A 171 -2.46 -25.74 21.84
N GLY A 172 -3.54 -26.18 22.48
CA GLY A 172 -4.81 -25.50 22.52
C GLY A 172 -5.76 -25.81 21.36
N ILE A 173 -7.05 -25.74 21.65
CA ILE A 173 -8.14 -26.07 20.73
C ILE A 173 -8.18 -25.11 19.53
N GLY A 174 -7.79 -23.85 19.73
CA GLY A 174 -7.71 -22.86 18.65
C GLY A 174 -6.72 -23.26 17.56
N ALA A 175 -5.48 -23.60 17.97
CA ALA A 175 -4.45 -24.03 17.03
C ALA A 175 -4.81 -25.38 16.40
N ALA A 176 -5.39 -26.31 17.17
CA ALA A 176 -5.81 -27.61 16.69
C ALA A 176 -6.94 -27.53 15.65
N SER A 177 -8.00 -26.76 15.92
CA SER A 177 -9.14 -26.61 15.01
C SER A 177 -8.71 -26.07 13.65
N TRP A 178 -7.88 -25.01 13.63
CA TRP A 178 -7.38 -24.46 12.38
C TRP A 178 -6.40 -25.41 11.66
N ALA A 179 -5.53 -26.09 12.39
CA ALA A 179 -4.51 -26.94 11.77
C ALA A 179 -5.09 -28.26 11.22
N TYR A 180 -6.11 -28.81 11.88
CA TYR A 180 -6.72 -30.09 11.54
C TYR A 180 -7.98 -29.95 10.68
N LEU A 181 -8.80 -28.92 10.93
CA LEU A 181 -10.13 -28.76 10.31
C LEU A 181 -10.22 -27.51 9.41
N GLY A 182 -9.22 -26.62 9.43
CA GLY A 182 -9.22 -25.40 8.60
C GLY A 182 -10.31 -24.38 8.96
N LYS A 183 -10.88 -24.44 10.16
CA LYS A 183 -12.02 -23.60 10.58
C LYS A 183 -11.97 -23.20 12.05
N PRO A 184 -12.71 -22.15 12.46
CA PRO A 184 -12.68 -21.67 13.84
C PRO A 184 -13.31 -22.67 14.82
N PRO A 185 -12.78 -22.77 16.06
CA PRO A 185 -13.29 -23.68 17.08
C PRO A 185 -14.73 -23.38 17.54
N ALA A 186 -15.26 -22.20 17.22
CA ALA A 186 -16.66 -21.85 17.43
C ALA A 186 -17.62 -22.64 16.52
N GLN A 187 -17.17 -23.12 15.36
CA GLN A 187 -18.00 -23.74 14.31
C GLN A 187 -17.86 -25.27 14.23
N LEU A 188 -17.47 -25.91 15.34
CA LEU A 188 -17.30 -27.36 15.39
C LEU A 188 -18.65 -28.11 15.33
N SER A 189 -18.72 -29.14 14.47
CA SER A 189 -19.79 -30.14 14.44
C SER A 189 -19.79 -30.99 15.71
N TYR A 190 -20.79 -31.86 15.88
CA TYR A 190 -20.79 -32.84 16.97
C TYR A 190 -19.63 -33.83 16.84
N GLY A 191 -19.36 -34.32 15.62
CA GLY A 191 -18.26 -35.26 15.36
C GLY A 191 -16.89 -34.62 15.61
N GLU A 192 -16.69 -33.40 15.15
CA GLU A 192 -15.43 -32.67 15.33
C GLU A 192 -15.21 -32.24 16.78
N ALA A 193 -16.25 -31.82 17.49
CA ALA A 193 -16.19 -31.52 18.91
C ALA A 193 -15.76 -32.74 19.73
N ALA A 194 -16.38 -33.90 19.47
CA ALA A 194 -16.02 -35.16 20.12
C ALA A 194 -14.59 -35.62 19.77
N LEU A 195 -14.18 -35.44 18.51
CA LEU A 195 -12.84 -35.77 18.04
C LEU A 195 -11.80 -34.93 18.79
N LEU A 196 -11.92 -33.60 18.76
CA LEU A 196 -10.97 -32.72 19.41
C LEU A 196 -10.99 -32.86 20.94
N ALA A 197 -12.11 -33.24 21.55
CA ALA A 197 -12.17 -33.47 23.00
C ALA A 197 -11.30 -34.67 23.45
N VAL A 198 -11.13 -35.70 22.60
CA VAL A 198 -10.39 -36.92 22.97
C VAL A 198 -8.90 -36.89 22.61
N LEU A 199 -8.49 -36.06 21.63
CA LEU A 199 -7.09 -35.99 21.19
C LEU A 199 -6.08 -35.75 22.33
N PRO A 200 -6.34 -34.86 23.32
CA PRO A 200 -5.37 -34.57 24.39
C PRO A 200 -5.01 -35.76 25.29
N GLN A 201 -5.82 -36.82 25.32
CA GLN A 201 -5.51 -38.02 26.11
C GLN A 201 -4.26 -38.76 25.60
N ALA A 202 -4.08 -38.80 24.28
CA ALA A 202 -2.98 -39.49 23.64
C ALA A 202 -2.55 -38.76 22.35
N PRO A 203 -2.03 -37.53 22.48
CA PRO A 203 -1.91 -36.56 21.39
C PRO A 203 -1.02 -37.03 20.24
N SER A 204 -0.04 -37.90 20.48
CA SER A 204 0.81 -38.46 19.43
C SER A 204 0.19 -39.69 18.74
N ARG A 205 -0.62 -40.48 19.45
CA ARG A 205 -1.20 -41.75 18.98
C ARG A 205 -2.54 -41.58 18.27
N LEU A 206 -3.29 -40.55 18.65
CA LEU A 206 -4.62 -40.24 18.11
C LEU A 206 -4.58 -39.18 17.01
N ARG A 207 -3.39 -38.84 16.50
CA ARG A 207 -3.24 -37.85 15.43
C ARG A 207 -4.10 -38.21 14.21
N PRO A 208 -5.14 -37.43 13.89
CA PRO A 208 -6.06 -37.77 12.80
C PRO A 208 -5.38 -37.70 11.42
N ASP A 209 -4.35 -36.87 11.28
CA ASP A 209 -3.57 -36.72 10.04
C ASP A 209 -2.58 -37.87 9.77
N ARG A 210 -2.30 -38.71 10.77
CA ARG A 210 -1.41 -39.89 10.66
C ARG A 210 -2.12 -41.21 10.89
N TRP A 211 -3.12 -41.23 11.76
CA TRP A 211 -3.80 -42.42 12.25
C TRP A 211 -5.34 -42.22 12.26
N PRO A 212 -5.96 -41.94 11.10
CA PRO A 212 -7.37 -41.56 11.02
C PRO A 212 -8.31 -42.61 11.63
N GLN A 213 -8.05 -43.90 11.44
CA GLN A 213 -8.89 -44.98 12.01
C GLN A 213 -8.84 -44.99 13.54
N ARG A 214 -7.67 -44.73 14.15
CA ARG A 214 -7.53 -44.67 15.61
C ARG A 214 -8.24 -43.43 16.17
N ALA A 215 -8.13 -42.31 15.47
CA ALA A 215 -8.81 -41.07 15.84
C ALA A 215 -10.33 -41.22 15.74
N GLN A 216 -10.83 -41.86 14.69
CA GLN A 216 -12.25 -42.18 14.52
C GLN A 216 -12.77 -43.09 15.64
N ALA A 217 -12.09 -44.20 15.94
CA ALA A 217 -12.49 -45.09 17.03
C ALA A 217 -12.54 -44.35 18.39
N ALA A 218 -11.59 -43.43 18.63
CA ALA A 218 -11.58 -42.61 19.85
C ALA A 218 -12.74 -41.60 19.88
N ARG A 219 -13.04 -40.93 18.76
CA ARG A 219 -14.20 -40.03 18.60
C ARG A 219 -15.50 -40.79 18.84
N ASP A 220 -15.69 -41.93 18.20
CA ASP A 220 -16.92 -42.71 18.26
C ASP A 220 -17.19 -43.24 19.67
N LYS A 221 -16.13 -43.54 20.43
CA LYS A 221 -16.22 -43.85 21.86
C LYS A 221 -16.74 -42.66 22.68
N VAL A 222 -16.30 -41.43 22.39
CA VAL A 222 -16.81 -40.23 23.07
C VAL A 222 -18.28 -40.00 22.71
N LEU A 223 -18.62 -40.10 21.42
CA LEU A 223 -19.99 -39.99 20.92
C LEU A 223 -20.93 -40.98 21.63
N GLU A 224 -20.55 -42.24 21.72
CA GLU A 224 -21.36 -43.27 22.40
C GLU A 224 -21.50 -43.00 23.91
N ARG A 225 -20.44 -42.49 24.55
CA ARG A 225 -20.50 -42.12 25.96
C ARG A 225 -21.44 -40.94 26.23
N LEU A 226 -21.43 -39.93 25.36
CA LEU A 226 -22.33 -38.77 25.49
C LEU A 226 -23.79 -39.16 25.20
N ARG A 227 -23.99 -40.10 24.28
CA ARG A 227 -25.29 -40.70 23.97
C ARG A 227 -25.87 -41.46 25.18
N THR A 228 -25.10 -42.39 25.74
CA THR A 228 -25.53 -43.21 26.89
C THR A 228 -25.77 -42.39 28.17
N GLN A 229 -25.10 -41.26 28.31
CA GLN A 229 -25.34 -40.30 29.40
C GLN A 229 -26.55 -39.38 29.16
N GLY A 230 -27.20 -39.46 28.00
CA GLY A 230 -28.32 -38.58 27.64
C GLY A 230 -27.91 -37.11 27.41
N VAL A 231 -26.63 -36.84 27.17
CA VAL A 231 -26.12 -35.47 26.96
C VAL A 231 -26.44 -35.00 25.55
N TRP A 232 -26.27 -35.87 24.55
CA TRP A 232 -26.53 -35.58 23.15
C TRP A 232 -27.64 -36.47 22.59
N PRO A 233 -28.52 -35.95 21.72
CA PRO A 233 -29.58 -36.73 21.07
C PRO A 233 -29.01 -37.89 20.23
N ASP A 234 -29.74 -39.02 20.20
CA ASP A 234 -29.37 -40.19 19.40
C ASP A 234 -29.22 -39.87 17.91
N SER A 235 -30.07 -39.01 17.36
CA SER A 235 -30.03 -38.60 15.95
C SER A 235 -28.73 -37.86 15.60
N ALA A 236 -28.34 -36.88 16.42
CA ALA A 236 -27.11 -36.12 16.24
C ALA A 236 -25.86 -37.00 16.38
N VAL A 237 -25.89 -37.99 17.28
CA VAL A 237 -24.78 -38.95 17.44
C VAL A 237 -24.66 -39.88 16.23
N ARG A 238 -25.78 -40.33 15.65
CA ARG A 238 -25.79 -41.12 14.42
C ARG A 238 -25.19 -40.34 13.25
N GLU A 239 -25.66 -39.12 13.02
CA GLU A 239 -25.15 -38.23 11.96
C GLU A 239 -23.65 -37.96 12.16
N ALA A 240 -23.22 -37.66 13.39
CA ALA A 240 -21.81 -37.42 13.71
C ALA A 240 -20.89 -38.64 13.50
N LYS A 241 -21.41 -39.87 13.59
CA LYS A 241 -20.65 -41.09 13.30
C LYS A 241 -20.47 -41.29 11.79
N GLU A 242 -21.43 -40.83 10.98
CA GLU A 242 -21.37 -40.87 9.51
C GLU A 242 -20.37 -39.84 8.95
N GLU A 243 -20.08 -38.76 9.67
CA GLU A 243 -19.00 -37.82 9.31
C GLU A 243 -17.65 -38.56 9.22
N PRO A 244 -16.92 -38.53 8.09
CA PRO A 244 -15.61 -39.16 8.00
C PRO A 244 -14.55 -38.36 8.77
N VAL A 245 -13.63 -39.06 9.46
CA VAL A 245 -12.40 -38.44 10.00
C VAL A 245 -11.33 -38.44 8.91
N TRP A 246 -11.61 -37.79 7.78
CA TRP A 246 -10.63 -37.58 6.72
C TRP A 246 -10.15 -36.13 6.78
N LEU A 247 -8.97 -35.93 7.35
CA LEU A 247 -8.37 -34.61 7.45
C LEU A 247 -7.26 -34.47 6.42
N PHE A 248 -7.27 -33.35 5.71
CA PHE A 248 -6.16 -32.95 4.84
C PHE A 248 -4.84 -32.93 5.65
N PRO A 249 -3.68 -33.03 4.97
CA PRO A 249 -2.40 -32.77 5.61
C PRO A 249 -2.47 -31.47 6.40
N ARG A 250 -1.92 -31.48 7.62
CA ARG A 250 -1.96 -30.35 8.56
C ARG A 250 -1.70 -29.03 7.82
N GLN A 251 -2.73 -28.21 7.71
CA GLN A 251 -2.58 -26.90 7.08
C GLN A 251 -2.02 -25.93 8.11
N MET A 252 -1.04 -25.14 7.70
CA MET A 252 -0.51 -24.05 8.50
C MET A 252 -0.82 -22.78 7.72
N PRO A 253 -1.77 -21.96 8.17
CA PRO A 253 -2.03 -20.69 7.52
C PRO A 253 -0.74 -19.88 7.42
N GLN A 254 -0.39 -19.51 6.19
CA GLN A 254 0.82 -18.78 5.84
C GLN A 254 0.46 -17.61 4.94
N LEU A 255 -0.36 -16.69 5.47
CA LEU A 255 -0.79 -15.47 4.79
C LEU A 255 -0.18 -14.24 5.45
N ALA A 256 0.10 -13.23 4.64
CA ALA A 256 0.61 -11.93 4.99
C ALA A 256 1.78 -11.98 6.00
N PRO A 257 2.85 -12.77 5.77
CA PRO A 257 3.93 -12.94 6.74
C PRO A 257 4.63 -11.64 7.12
N LEU A 258 4.94 -10.81 6.12
CA LEU A 258 5.68 -9.55 6.31
C LEU A 258 4.83 -8.53 7.06
N PHE A 259 3.55 -8.43 6.72
CA PHE A 259 2.57 -7.63 7.46
C PHE A 259 2.42 -8.13 8.90
N SER A 260 2.29 -9.44 9.09
CA SER A 260 2.14 -10.05 10.41
C SER A 260 3.36 -9.80 11.31
N ARG A 261 4.57 -9.87 10.75
CA ARG A 261 5.81 -9.52 11.45
C ARG A 261 5.80 -8.05 11.90
N ARG A 262 5.33 -7.13 11.04
CA ARG A 262 5.17 -5.72 11.39
C ARG A 262 4.15 -5.51 12.51
N MET A 263 2.99 -6.18 12.45
CA MET A 263 1.95 -6.08 13.47
C MET A 263 2.41 -6.62 14.83
N LEU A 264 3.23 -7.67 14.84
CA LEU A 264 3.83 -8.16 16.07
C LEU A 264 4.86 -7.21 16.67
N ALA A 265 5.59 -6.46 15.85
CA ALA A 265 6.56 -5.49 16.33
C ALA A 265 5.90 -4.28 17.02
N SER A 266 4.65 -3.98 16.69
CA SER A 266 3.89 -2.85 17.25
C SER A 266 2.92 -3.22 18.39
N SER A 267 2.71 -4.51 18.67
CA SER A 267 1.79 -4.99 19.72
C SER A 267 2.50 -5.95 20.69
N ARG A 268 2.04 -6.01 21.94
CA ARG A 268 2.47 -7.01 22.94
C ARG A 268 1.46 -8.13 23.15
N GLU A 269 0.31 -8.07 22.47
CA GLU A 269 -0.78 -9.05 22.65
C GLU A 269 -0.43 -10.41 22.04
N GLU A 270 -0.93 -11.49 22.64
CA GLU A 270 -0.77 -12.86 22.12
C GLU A 270 -1.58 -13.10 20.84
N LYS A 271 -2.71 -12.39 20.67
CA LYS A 271 -3.57 -12.47 19.48
C LYS A 271 -3.80 -11.06 18.95
N VAL A 272 -3.24 -10.75 17.77
CA VAL A 272 -3.40 -9.45 17.11
C VAL A 272 -4.45 -9.55 16.01
N VAL A 273 -5.57 -8.84 16.18
CA VAL A 273 -6.65 -8.77 15.17
C VAL A 273 -6.38 -7.62 14.20
N THR A 274 -6.42 -7.91 12.91
CA THR A 274 -6.12 -6.96 11.84
C THR A 274 -7.36 -6.66 10.99
N THR A 275 -7.25 -5.73 10.04
CA THR A 275 -8.34 -5.41 9.10
C THR A 275 -8.27 -6.21 7.80
N LEU A 276 -7.28 -7.08 7.64
CA LEU A 276 -7.09 -7.84 6.41
C LEU A 276 -8.27 -8.78 6.17
N ASP A 277 -8.62 -8.95 4.91
CA ASP A 277 -9.59 -9.93 4.44
C ASP A 277 -8.83 -11.20 4.03
N ALA A 278 -9.00 -12.29 4.77
CA ALA A 278 -8.23 -13.52 4.55
C ALA A 278 -8.44 -14.11 3.13
N GLY A 279 -9.65 -14.01 2.58
CA GLY A 279 -9.97 -14.48 1.24
C GLY A 279 -9.27 -13.66 0.16
N LEU A 280 -9.32 -12.32 0.28
CA LEU A 280 -8.62 -11.39 -0.61
C LEU A 280 -7.12 -11.56 -0.52
N GLN A 281 -6.58 -11.66 0.70
CA GLN A 281 -5.16 -11.82 0.94
C GLN A 281 -4.62 -13.06 0.22
N ARG A 282 -5.32 -14.20 0.34
CA ARG A 282 -4.93 -15.43 -0.36
C ARG A 282 -4.91 -15.24 -1.88
N GLN A 283 -5.97 -14.65 -2.44
CA GLN A 283 -6.03 -14.38 -3.89
C GLN A 283 -4.90 -13.45 -4.36
N LEU A 284 -4.52 -12.44 -3.57
CA LEU A 284 -3.41 -11.54 -3.87
C LEU A 284 -2.05 -12.26 -3.81
N GLU A 285 -1.84 -13.16 -2.84
CA GLU A 285 -0.60 -13.94 -2.76
C GLU A 285 -0.50 -14.98 -3.87
N ASP A 286 -1.60 -15.66 -4.20
CA ASP A 286 -1.66 -16.58 -5.35
C ASP A 286 -1.37 -15.82 -6.65
N LEU A 287 -1.91 -14.61 -6.81
CA LEU A 287 -1.59 -13.72 -7.92
C LEU A 287 -0.09 -13.39 -7.96
N ALA A 288 0.51 -13.07 -6.81
CA ALA A 288 1.94 -12.75 -6.72
C ALA A 288 2.82 -13.92 -7.15
N LEU A 289 2.52 -15.12 -6.66
CA LEU A 289 3.22 -16.36 -7.01
C LEU A 289 3.08 -16.69 -8.50
N ASN A 290 1.89 -16.53 -9.07
CA ASN A 290 1.65 -16.75 -10.50
C ASN A 290 2.40 -15.75 -11.38
N TRP A 291 2.56 -14.51 -10.91
CA TRP A 291 3.32 -13.47 -11.60
C TRP A 291 4.83 -13.60 -11.46
N LYS A 292 5.31 -14.30 -10.43
CA LYS A 292 6.74 -14.51 -10.15
C LYS A 292 7.53 -14.97 -11.37
N SER A 293 6.98 -15.90 -12.17
CA SER A 293 7.63 -16.45 -13.36
C SER A 293 7.71 -15.47 -14.53
N ARG A 294 6.84 -14.45 -14.56
CA ARG A 294 6.82 -13.39 -15.58
C ARG A 294 7.75 -12.22 -15.22
N LEU A 295 8.20 -12.15 -13.97
CA LEU A 295 9.13 -11.13 -13.54
C LEU A 295 10.57 -11.53 -13.92
N PRO A 296 11.41 -10.57 -14.38
CA PRO A 296 12.83 -10.78 -14.60
C PRO A 296 13.52 -11.37 -13.36
N PRO A 297 14.65 -12.06 -13.52
CA PRO A 297 15.41 -12.64 -12.41
C PRO A 297 15.66 -11.61 -11.30
N ARG A 298 15.60 -12.06 -10.03
CA ARG A 298 15.82 -11.24 -8.82
C ARG A 298 14.84 -10.08 -8.60
N SER A 299 13.85 -9.91 -9.48
CA SER A 299 12.79 -8.90 -9.30
C SER A 299 11.71 -9.41 -8.36
N SER A 300 11.02 -8.51 -7.69
CA SER A 300 9.91 -8.79 -6.78
C SER A 300 8.74 -7.87 -7.11
N LEU A 301 7.64 -8.04 -6.37
CA LEU A 301 6.47 -7.17 -6.46
C LEU A 301 5.89 -6.91 -5.07
N ALA A 302 5.12 -5.83 -4.95
CA ALA A 302 4.38 -5.49 -3.76
C ALA A 302 2.97 -5.03 -4.15
N MET A 303 1.98 -5.37 -3.32
CA MET A 303 0.58 -4.97 -3.52
C MET A 303 -0.05 -4.55 -2.21
N VAL A 304 -0.79 -3.45 -2.20
CA VAL A 304 -1.61 -3.03 -1.07
C VAL A 304 -3.00 -2.64 -1.54
N VAL A 305 -4.02 -3.09 -0.83
CA VAL A 305 -5.43 -2.78 -1.13
C VAL A 305 -6.07 -2.18 0.12
N VAL A 306 -6.71 -1.03 -0.04
CA VAL A 306 -7.31 -0.26 1.06
C VAL A 306 -8.73 0.10 0.69
N ASP A 307 -9.70 -0.15 1.58
CA ASP A 307 -11.06 0.40 1.44
C ASP A 307 -11.01 1.89 1.79
N HIS A 308 -11.15 2.78 0.80
CA HIS A 308 -10.95 4.21 1.01
C HIS A 308 -12.04 4.85 1.86
N THR A 309 -13.21 4.20 2.02
CA THR A 309 -14.35 4.76 2.78
C THR A 309 -14.07 4.85 4.27
N ASN A 310 -13.28 3.91 4.79
CA ASN A 310 -12.94 3.80 6.21
C ASN A 310 -11.43 3.62 6.45
N MET A 311 -10.61 3.61 5.39
CA MET A 311 -9.17 3.41 5.36
C MET A 311 -8.66 2.08 5.93
N ARG A 312 -9.52 1.06 6.00
CA ARG A 312 -9.11 -0.29 6.40
C ARG A 312 -8.25 -0.93 5.32
N VAL A 313 -7.08 -1.43 5.72
CA VAL A 313 -6.23 -2.23 4.83
C VAL A 313 -6.86 -3.61 4.66
N ARG A 314 -7.19 -3.99 3.43
CA ARG A 314 -7.86 -5.26 3.11
C ARG A 314 -6.91 -6.32 2.55
N GLY A 315 -5.80 -5.91 1.94
CA GLY A 315 -4.77 -6.80 1.40
C GLY A 315 -3.37 -6.19 1.49
N TRP A 316 -2.36 -7.01 1.79
CA TRP A 316 -0.95 -6.61 1.92
C TRP A 316 0.01 -7.72 1.45
N VAL A 317 0.64 -7.52 0.30
CA VAL A 317 1.69 -8.40 -0.24
C VAL A 317 2.99 -7.61 -0.28
N GLY A 318 3.95 -7.99 0.57
CA GLY A 318 5.24 -7.29 0.70
C GLY A 318 6.31 -7.76 -0.28
N SER A 319 6.18 -8.96 -0.84
CA SER A 319 7.12 -9.55 -1.79
C SER A 319 6.40 -10.57 -2.69
N ALA A 320 7.01 -10.91 -3.83
CA ALA A 320 6.45 -11.88 -4.76
C ALA A 320 6.34 -13.29 -4.15
N ASP A 321 7.32 -13.67 -3.34
CA ASP A 321 7.41 -14.96 -2.65
C ASP A 321 8.35 -14.80 -1.46
N ILE A 322 7.85 -15.07 -0.24
CA ILE A 322 8.67 -14.93 0.96
C ILE A 322 9.77 -16.01 1.07
N THR A 323 9.62 -17.13 0.35
CA THR A 323 10.55 -18.26 0.41
C THR A 323 11.71 -18.14 -0.57
N ASP A 324 11.72 -17.11 -1.42
CA ASP A 324 12.74 -16.90 -2.45
C ASP A 324 13.77 -15.85 -2.03
N ASP A 325 14.86 -16.32 -1.43
CA ASP A 325 15.99 -15.47 -1.01
C ASP A 325 16.67 -14.75 -2.19
N SER A 326 16.66 -15.35 -3.39
CA SER A 326 17.28 -14.76 -4.58
C SER A 326 16.58 -13.47 -5.05
N ARG A 327 15.32 -13.30 -4.64
CA ARG A 327 14.48 -12.12 -4.90
C ARG A 327 14.28 -11.26 -3.65
N PHE A 328 15.07 -11.52 -2.59
CA PHE A 328 14.95 -10.86 -1.29
C PHE A 328 13.52 -10.94 -0.70
N GLY A 329 12.92 -12.14 -0.73
CA GLY A 329 11.55 -12.39 -0.29
C GLY A 329 11.19 -11.89 1.11
N HIS A 330 12.19 -11.67 1.97
CA HIS A 330 12.03 -11.17 3.34
C HIS A 330 11.93 -9.64 3.47
N ILE A 331 12.16 -8.88 2.39
CA ILE A 331 12.04 -7.42 2.37
C ILE A 331 10.59 -7.04 2.04
N ASP A 332 9.98 -6.26 2.92
CA ASP A 332 8.63 -5.72 2.70
C ASP A 332 8.70 -4.47 1.81
N MET A 333 8.45 -4.68 0.52
CA MET A 333 8.49 -3.62 -0.48
C MET A 333 7.31 -2.64 -0.39
N VAL A 334 6.28 -2.93 0.42
CA VAL A 334 5.22 -1.94 0.72
C VAL A 334 5.74 -0.84 1.64
N SER A 335 6.62 -1.19 2.59
CA SER A 335 7.21 -0.27 3.57
C SER A 335 8.64 0.16 3.24
N ALA A 336 9.27 -0.44 2.24
CA ALA A 336 10.58 -0.03 1.75
C ALA A 336 10.55 1.36 1.09
N VAL A 337 11.61 2.14 1.30
CA VAL A 337 11.77 3.46 0.67
C VAL A 337 12.28 3.29 -0.77
N ARG A 338 11.51 3.77 -1.73
CA ARG A 338 11.82 3.70 -3.16
C ARG A 338 11.49 5.02 -3.86
N SER A 339 12.11 5.26 -5.02
CA SER A 339 11.81 6.46 -5.79
C SER A 339 10.40 6.32 -6.37
N PRO A 340 9.45 7.23 -6.05
CA PRO A 340 8.06 7.13 -6.49
C PRO A 340 7.91 7.49 -7.99
N GLY A 341 8.94 8.07 -8.61
CA GLY A 341 8.88 8.56 -9.99
C GLY A 341 7.71 9.53 -10.20
N SER A 342 6.95 9.32 -11.27
CA SER A 342 5.86 10.21 -11.69
C SER A 342 4.53 10.09 -10.91
N VAL A 343 4.43 9.24 -9.88
CA VAL A 343 3.18 9.16 -9.06
C VAL A 343 2.98 10.40 -8.18
N LEU A 344 3.96 11.31 -8.11
CA LEU A 344 3.79 12.59 -7.39
C LEU A 344 3.06 13.66 -8.23
N LYS A 345 2.99 13.49 -9.57
CA LYS A 345 2.40 14.48 -10.49
C LYS A 345 0.95 14.86 -10.15
N PRO A 346 0.02 13.92 -9.85
CA PRO A 346 -1.34 14.29 -9.53
C PRO A 346 -1.45 15.30 -8.37
N PHE A 347 -0.57 15.19 -7.36
CA PHE A 347 -0.58 16.10 -6.23
C PHE A 347 -0.16 17.52 -6.63
N VAL A 348 0.90 17.69 -7.43
CA VAL A 348 1.33 19.05 -7.81
C VAL A 348 0.32 19.72 -8.73
N TYR A 349 -0.31 18.96 -9.62
CA TYR A 349 -1.38 19.48 -10.48
C TYR A 349 -2.60 19.87 -9.64
N GLY A 350 -3.00 19.03 -8.67
CA GLY A 350 -4.08 19.35 -7.74
C GLY A 350 -3.81 20.60 -6.91
N MET A 351 -2.60 20.74 -6.35
CA MET A 351 -2.24 21.92 -5.55
C MET A 351 -2.14 23.19 -6.41
N ALA A 352 -1.67 23.08 -7.65
CA ALA A 352 -1.63 24.20 -8.57
C ALA A 352 -3.04 24.61 -9.05
N LEU A 353 -3.98 23.67 -9.16
CA LEU A 353 -5.41 23.97 -9.38
C LEU A 353 -5.98 24.75 -8.19
N ASP A 354 -5.71 24.30 -6.95
CA ASP A 354 -6.19 24.95 -5.72
C ASP A 354 -5.69 26.39 -5.56
N ASP A 355 -4.43 26.65 -5.91
CA ASP A 355 -3.86 28.00 -5.88
C ASP A 355 -4.29 28.87 -7.08
N GLY A 356 -5.10 28.33 -8.00
CA GLY A 356 -5.53 29.03 -9.21
C GLY A 356 -4.39 29.33 -10.16
N LEU A 357 -3.30 28.55 -10.16
CA LEU A 357 -2.16 28.71 -11.07
C LEU A 357 -2.44 28.09 -12.45
N ILE A 358 -3.24 27.03 -12.48
CA ILE A 358 -3.65 26.32 -13.70
C ILE A 358 -5.12 25.90 -13.60
N HIS A 359 -5.69 25.50 -14.73
CA HIS A 359 -6.91 24.71 -14.88
C HIS A 359 -6.60 23.53 -15.84
N PRO A 360 -7.48 22.52 -16.00
CA PRO A 360 -7.18 21.32 -16.80
C PRO A 360 -6.81 21.60 -18.26
N ALA A 361 -7.37 22.65 -18.87
CA ALA A 361 -7.03 23.07 -20.23
C ALA A 361 -5.95 24.15 -20.31
N SER A 362 -5.25 24.50 -19.22
CA SER A 362 -4.17 25.49 -19.29
C SER A 362 -3.09 25.02 -20.26
N LEU A 363 -2.58 25.97 -21.05
CA LEU A 363 -1.48 25.73 -21.99
C LEU A 363 -0.18 25.55 -21.22
N LEU A 364 0.40 24.35 -21.28
CA LEU A 364 1.73 24.04 -20.80
C LEU A 364 2.66 23.74 -21.98
N GLN A 365 3.96 23.84 -21.76
CA GLN A 365 4.95 23.70 -22.82
C GLN A 365 5.80 22.44 -22.62
N ASP A 366 5.64 21.48 -23.52
CA ASP A 366 6.45 20.27 -23.59
C ASP A 366 7.57 20.43 -24.62
N VAL A 367 8.56 21.25 -24.26
CA VAL A 367 9.67 21.68 -25.13
C VAL A 367 11.01 21.58 -24.40
N PRO A 368 12.15 21.53 -25.11
CA PRO A 368 13.47 21.51 -24.49
C PRO A 368 13.69 22.67 -23.52
N ARG A 369 14.06 22.34 -22.27
CA ARG A 369 14.38 23.33 -21.24
C ARG A 369 15.86 23.34 -20.92
N ARG A 370 16.41 24.52 -20.64
CA ARG A 370 17.78 24.69 -20.13
C ARG A 370 17.73 25.33 -18.74
N PHE A 371 18.08 24.56 -17.71
CA PHE A 371 18.27 25.08 -16.35
C PHE A 371 19.72 24.90 -15.92
N SER A 372 20.64 25.80 -16.23
CA SER A 372 22.07 25.58 -15.93
C SER A 372 22.50 24.15 -16.36
N ASP A 373 22.77 23.26 -15.39
CA ASP A 373 23.17 21.86 -15.59
C ASP A 373 22.01 20.85 -15.52
N TYR A 374 20.81 21.24 -15.09
CA TYR A 374 19.62 20.39 -15.02
C TYR A 374 18.84 20.43 -16.35
N ARG A 375 18.82 19.28 -17.05
CA ARG A 375 18.13 19.11 -18.33
C ARG A 375 17.18 17.92 -18.28
N PRO A 376 15.96 18.09 -17.73
CA PRO A 376 14.98 17.01 -17.74
C PRO A 376 14.58 16.67 -19.17
N GLY A 377 14.47 15.38 -19.48
CA GLY A 377 13.90 14.87 -20.72
C GLY A 377 12.59 14.13 -20.46
N ASN A 378 11.75 14.02 -21.49
CA ASN A 378 10.63 13.08 -21.45
C ASN A 378 11.11 11.64 -21.53
N PHE A 379 10.26 10.73 -21.06
CA PHE A 379 10.57 9.31 -21.06
C PHE A 379 10.50 8.71 -22.47
N ASP A 380 9.63 9.22 -23.34
CA ASP A 380 9.41 8.79 -24.73
C ASP A 380 10.32 9.51 -25.75
N SER A 381 11.40 10.15 -25.31
CA SER A 381 12.44 10.85 -26.11
C SER A 381 11.95 11.96 -27.06
N GLY A 382 10.65 12.22 -27.17
CA GLY A 382 10.05 13.27 -27.98
C GLY A 382 9.53 14.46 -27.17
N PHE A 383 9.36 15.59 -27.86
CA PHE A 383 8.73 16.81 -27.35
C PHE A 383 7.43 17.04 -28.13
N HIS A 384 6.37 17.44 -27.43
CA HIS A 384 5.03 17.59 -28.02
C HIS A 384 4.61 19.04 -28.27
N GLY A 385 5.42 20.02 -27.87
CA GLY A 385 5.09 21.43 -28.03
C GLY A 385 3.92 21.84 -27.11
N PRO A 386 2.83 22.44 -27.64
CA PRO A 386 1.72 22.93 -26.81
C PRO A 386 0.81 21.78 -26.33
N VAL A 387 0.68 21.61 -25.02
CA VAL A 387 -0.15 20.56 -24.41
C VAL A 387 -1.05 21.14 -23.31
N SER A 388 -2.22 20.52 -23.09
CA SER A 388 -3.07 20.90 -21.95
C SER A 388 -2.56 20.28 -20.65
N ALA A 389 -2.85 20.90 -19.50
CA ALA A 389 -2.51 20.33 -18.20
C ALA A 389 -3.10 18.92 -18.00
N SER A 390 -4.34 18.68 -18.42
CA SER A 390 -4.98 17.36 -18.36
C SER A 390 -4.27 16.34 -19.25
N GLU A 391 -3.90 16.71 -20.47
CA GLU A 391 -3.19 15.82 -21.39
C GLU A 391 -1.79 15.50 -20.84
N ALA A 392 -1.07 16.51 -20.36
CA ALA A 392 0.25 16.35 -19.77
C ALA A 392 0.23 15.40 -18.57
N LEU A 393 -0.83 15.46 -17.74
CA LEU A 393 -0.99 14.56 -16.59
C LEU A 393 -1.31 13.13 -17.02
N VAL A 394 -2.25 12.93 -17.96
CA VAL A 394 -2.63 11.60 -18.49
C VAL A 394 -1.42 10.94 -19.17
N ARG A 395 -0.74 11.67 -20.04
CA ARG A 395 0.46 11.19 -20.75
C ARG A 395 1.71 11.18 -19.87
N SER A 396 1.62 11.72 -18.66
CA SER A 396 2.70 11.76 -17.67
C SER A 396 3.96 12.46 -18.17
N LEU A 397 3.83 13.55 -18.94
CA LEU A 397 4.95 14.32 -19.50
C LEU A 397 5.79 14.95 -18.39
N ASN A 398 7.12 14.98 -18.57
CA ASN A 398 8.04 15.44 -17.53
C ASN A 398 8.17 16.96 -17.51
N LEU A 399 8.34 17.58 -18.67
CA LEU A 399 8.60 19.03 -18.77
C LEU A 399 7.44 19.88 -18.26
N PRO A 400 6.17 19.62 -18.64
CA PRO A 400 5.03 20.33 -18.07
C PRO A 400 4.91 20.15 -16.55
N ALA A 401 5.21 18.96 -16.01
CA ALA A 401 5.16 18.74 -14.57
C ALA A 401 6.23 19.52 -13.81
N VAL A 402 7.43 19.66 -14.39
CA VAL A 402 8.50 20.51 -13.86
C VAL A 402 8.10 21.99 -13.91
N GLN A 403 7.49 22.43 -15.00
CA GLN A 403 6.95 23.80 -15.11
C GLN A 403 5.92 24.10 -14.01
N VAL A 404 4.97 23.19 -13.77
CA VAL A 404 3.96 23.37 -12.71
C VAL A 404 4.61 23.38 -11.31
N LEU A 405 5.58 22.48 -11.05
CA LEU A 405 6.30 22.46 -9.77
C LEU A 405 7.14 23.72 -9.55
N GLU A 406 7.72 24.27 -10.60
CA GLU A 406 8.51 25.51 -10.53
C GLU A 406 7.63 26.70 -10.13
N ALA A 407 6.45 26.83 -10.75
CA ALA A 407 5.48 27.87 -10.40
C ALA A 407 4.93 27.71 -8.98
N TYR A 408 4.67 26.48 -8.54
CA TYR A 408 4.11 26.19 -7.21
C TYR A 408 5.16 26.24 -6.09
N GLY A 409 6.41 25.86 -6.39
CA GLY A 409 7.54 25.84 -5.48
C GLY A 409 7.83 24.45 -4.86
N PRO A 410 9.03 23.87 -5.05
CA PRO A 410 9.35 22.51 -4.57
C PRO A 410 9.40 22.37 -3.05
N LYS A 411 9.86 23.41 -2.33
CA LYS A 411 9.89 23.41 -0.86
C LYS A 411 8.49 23.39 -0.26
N ARG A 412 7.59 24.23 -0.80
CA ARG A 412 6.18 24.28 -0.42
C ARG A 412 5.51 22.94 -0.69
N PHE A 413 5.73 22.35 -1.87
CA PHE A 413 5.22 21.03 -2.24
C PHE A 413 5.61 19.94 -1.24
N ALA A 414 6.89 19.81 -0.93
CA ALA A 414 7.36 18.81 0.03
C ALA A 414 6.77 19.04 1.44
N ALA A 415 6.65 20.30 1.87
CA ALA A 415 6.08 20.64 3.17
C ALA A 415 4.58 20.29 3.26
N THR A 416 3.80 20.62 2.22
CA THR A 416 2.36 20.31 2.15
C THR A 416 2.12 18.80 2.18
N LEU A 417 2.86 18.02 1.40
CA LEU A 417 2.77 16.55 1.42
C LEU A 417 3.08 15.97 2.82
N ARG A 418 4.15 16.44 3.45
CA ARG A 418 4.53 16.02 4.81
C ARG A 418 3.42 16.32 5.83
N ASN A 419 2.84 17.51 5.77
CA ASN A 419 1.76 17.92 6.68
C ASN A 419 0.52 17.03 6.49
N ALA A 420 0.20 16.65 5.25
CA ALA A 420 -0.88 15.72 4.95
C ALA A 420 -0.58 14.25 5.30
N GLY A 421 0.61 13.93 5.81
CA GLY A 421 0.99 12.57 6.21
C GLY A 421 1.70 11.75 5.13
N LEU A 422 2.18 12.41 4.07
CA LEU A 422 3.00 11.81 3.00
C LEU A 422 4.43 12.41 3.05
N PRO A 423 5.26 12.01 4.03
CA PRO A 423 6.63 12.50 4.09
C PRO A 423 7.45 11.94 2.93
N LEU A 424 8.23 12.80 2.28
CA LEU A 424 9.24 12.40 1.29
C LEU A 424 10.61 12.29 1.98
N MET A 425 11.35 11.23 1.66
CA MET A 425 12.70 10.98 2.18
C MET A 425 13.74 11.55 1.22
N LEU A 426 14.52 12.52 1.71
CA LEU A 426 15.62 13.13 0.95
C LEU A 426 16.97 12.63 1.49
N PRO A 427 18.04 12.62 0.66
CA PRO A 427 19.40 12.40 1.14
C PRO A 427 19.77 13.41 2.25
N ALA A 428 20.69 13.02 3.12
CA ALA A 428 21.17 13.89 4.19
C ALA A 428 21.73 15.20 3.63
N GLY A 429 21.27 16.35 4.16
CA GLY A 429 21.68 17.68 3.71
C GLY A 429 21.05 18.16 2.39
N ALA A 430 20.19 17.36 1.75
CA ALA A 430 19.52 17.76 0.51
C ALA A 430 18.24 18.56 0.77
N GLU A 431 18.04 19.60 -0.03
CA GLU A 431 16.83 20.43 -0.03
C GLU A 431 15.86 20.01 -1.16
N PRO A 432 14.53 20.15 -0.98
CA PRO A 432 13.56 19.94 -2.06
C PRO A 432 13.85 20.84 -3.28
N ASN A 433 13.97 20.23 -4.46
CA ASN A 433 14.20 20.91 -5.72
C ASN A 433 13.32 20.33 -6.85
N LEU A 434 13.46 20.83 -8.09
CA LEU A 434 12.62 20.44 -9.23
C LEU A 434 12.68 18.95 -9.58
N SER A 435 13.78 18.25 -9.25
CA SER A 435 13.90 16.80 -9.51
C SER A 435 12.88 15.96 -8.72
N LEU A 436 12.31 16.52 -7.66
CA LEU A 436 11.36 15.83 -6.78
C LEU A 436 10.15 15.32 -7.57
N ILE A 437 9.59 16.11 -8.50
CA ILE A 437 8.40 15.70 -9.28
C ILE A 437 8.66 14.53 -10.24
N LEU A 438 9.93 14.25 -10.52
CA LEU A 438 10.38 13.14 -11.35
C LEU A 438 10.94 11.97 -10.53
N GLY A 439 10.79 12.00 -9.20
CA GLY A 439 11.24 10.95 -8.29
C GLY A 439 12.61 11.17 -7.66
N GLY A 440 13.11 12.41 -7.60
CA GLY A 440 14.33 12.79 -6.87
C GLY A 440 14.25 12.68 -5.35
N ALA A 441 13.25 11.98 -4.81
CA ALA A 441 13.04 11.69 -3.39
C ALA A 441 12.58 10.24 -3.21
N GLY A 442 12.70 9.69 -2.00
CA GLY A 442 12.15 8.39 -1.63
C GLY A 442 10.76 8.49 -0.99
N ALA A 443 9.93 7.47 -1.20
CA ALA A 443 8.64 7.30 -0.55
C ALA A 443 8.35 5.80 -0.31
N ARG A 444 7.42 5.51 0.61
CA ARG A 444 6.88 4.15 0.82
C ARG A 444 5.57 3.99 0.05
N LEU A 445 5.28 2.76 -0.41
CA LEU A 445 4.05 2.48 -1.16
C LEU A 445 2.80 2.75 -0.32
N GLU A 446 2.83 2.35 0.94
CA GLU A 446 1.74 2.64 1.88
C GLU A 446 1.44 4.13 2.02
N ASP A 447 2.46 4.99 2.06
CA ASP A 447 2.26 6.43 2.24
C ASP A 447 1.66 7.05 0.98
N ILE A 448 2.17 6.65 -0.21
CA ILE A 448 1.64 7.12 -1.49
C ILE A 448 0.18 6.71 -1.63
N VAL A 449 -0.15 5.44 -1.36
CA VAL A 449 -1.52 4.94 -1.39
C VAL A 449 -2.41 5.69 -0.40
N ALA A 450 -1.93 5.92 0.82
CA ALA A 450 -2.64 6.73 1.81
C ALA A 450 -2.87 8.17 1.31
N GLY A 451 -1.89 8.81 0.66
CA GLY A 451 -2.02 10.15 0.08
C GLY A 451 -3.05 10.20 -1.05
N TYR A 452 -3.12 9.18 -1.91
CA TYR A 452 -4.10 9.07 -2.99
C TYR A 452 -5.54 8.98 -2.50
N SER A 453 -5.77 8.67 -1.21
CA SER A 453 -7.12 8.75 -0.62
C SER A 453 -7.72 10.15 -0.73
N ALA A 454 -6.92 11.22 -0.80
CA ALA A 454 -7.40 12.58 -1.01
C ALA A 454 -8.29 12.73 -2.26
N PHE A 455 -7.98 12.00 -3.33
CA PHE A 455 -8.77 12.04 -4.57
C PHE A 455 -10.16 11.41 -4.41
N ALA A 456 -10.32 10.45 -3.49
CA ALA A 456 -11.61 9.80 -3.22
C ALA A 456 -12.34 10.33 -1.99
N ARG A 457 -11.66 11.12 -1.15
CA ARG A 457 -12.16 11.61 0.15
C ARG A 457 -12.23 13.14 0.18
N HIS A 458 -12.71 13.75 -0.89
CA HIS A 458 -12.95 15.19 -0.98
C HIS A 458 -11.73 16.05 -0.57
N GLY A 459 -10.54 15.65 -1.03
CA GLY A 459 -9.29 16.36 -0.78
C GLY A 459 -8.59 16.03 0.54
N LYS A 460 -9.11 15.09 1.34
CA LYS A 460 -8.48 14.68 2.61
C LYS A 460 -7.67 13.39 2.44
N ALA A 461 -6.36 13.46 2.67
CA ALA A 461 -5.54 12.27 2.84
C ALA A 461 -5.81 11.65 4.22
N ALA A 462 -5.75 10.33 4.33
CA ALA A 462 -6.06 9.64 5.58
C ALA A 462 -5.08 8.50 5.89
N ARG A 463 -4.81 8.30 7.18
CA ARG A 463 -3.91 7.26 7.66
C ARG A 463 -4.54 5.88 7.48
N LEU A 464 -3.73 4.92 7.02
CA LEU A 464 -4.14 3.51 6.93
C LEU A 464 -4.52 2.96 8.32
N ARG A 465 -5.61 2.19 8.38
CA ARG A 465 -6.04 1.44 9.56
C ARG A 465 -5.72 -0.03 9.34
N MET A 466 -4.80 -0.54 10.15
CA MET A 466 -4.34 -1.94 10.11
C MET A 466 -5.03 -2.81 11.16
N THR A 467 -5.61 -2.21 12.20
CA THR A 467 -6.43 -2.86 13.23
C THR A 467 -7.85 -2.28 13.25
N PRO A 468 -8.86 -3.05 13.65
CA PRO A 468 -10.25 -2.57 13.69
C PRO A 468 -10.44 -1.33 14.57
N ASP A 469 -9.76 -1.28 15.71
CA ASP A 469 -9.89 -0.22 16.71
C ASP A 469 -9.07 1.04 16.40
N ALA A 470 -8.19 1.00 15.38
CA ALA A 470 -7.44 2.19 14.98
C ALA A 470 -8.41 3.30 14.53
N PRO A 471 -8.24 4.55 15.00
CA PRO A 471 -9.12 5.65 14.59
C PRO A 471 -8.85 6.06 13.15
N LEU A 472 -9.89 6.52 12.46
CA LEU A 472 -9.75 7.21 11.17
C LEU A 472 -9.15 8.60 11.42
N VAL A 473 -7.94 8.83 10.91
CA VAL A 473 -7.23 10.11 11.04
C VAL A 473 -7.08 10.72 9.66
N GLU A 474 -7.74 11.84 9.43
CA GLU A 474 -7.74 12.57 8.17
C GLU A 474 -6.95 13.87 8.27
N ARG A 475 -6.35 14.28 7.15
CA ARG A 475 -5.61 15.53 7.01
C ARG A 475 -5.95 16.17 5.66
N PRO A 476 -6.28 17.47 5.62
CA PRO A 476 -6.53 18.16 4.37
C PRO A 476 -5.26 18.18 3.51
N LEU A 477 -5.43 17.93 2.21
CA LEU A 477 -4.35 17.97 1.22
C LEU A 477 -4.74 18.83 0.01
N LEU A 478 -5.98 18.72 -0.46
CA LEU A 478 -6.55 19.46 -1.59
C LEU A 478 -7.93 20.00 -1.23
N SER A 479 -8.46 20.94 -2.02
CA SER A 479 -9.90 21.23 -2.00
C SER A 479 -10.71 20.06 -2.57
N PRO A 480 -12.00 19.92 -2.21
CA PRO A 480 -12.88 18.91 -2.82
C PRO A 480 -12.96 19.03 -4.35
N GLY A 481 -12.94 20.26 -4.88
CA GLY A 481 -13.03 20.51 -6.32
C GLY A 481 -11.78 20.10 -7.08
N ALA A 482 -10.58 20.46 -6.59
CA ALA A 482 -9.33 20.02 -7.21
C ALA A 482 -9.16 18.49 -7.13
N ALA A 483 -9.48 17.89 -5.99
CA ALA A 483 -9.45 16.44 -5.82
C ALA A 483 -10.35 15.72 -6.83
N TRP A 484 -11.57 16.23 -7.01
CA TRP A 484 -12.55 15.71 -7.98
C TRP A 484 -12.05 15.86 -9.42
N ILE A 485 -11.58 17.04 -9.82
CA ILE A 485 -11.05 17.31 -11.16
C ILE A 485 -9.87 16.38 -11.47
N VAL A 486 -8.89 16.26 -10.57
CA VAL A 486 -7.71 15.40 -10.78
C VAL A 486 -8.12 13.94 -10.90
N ARG A 487 -9.05 13.46 -10.05
CA ARG A 487 -9.55 12.08 -10.15
C ARG A 487 -10.19 11.80 -11.51
N ARG A 488 -11.01 12.73 -12.02
CA ARG A 488 -11.64 12.61 -13.35
C ARG A 488 -10.60 12.63 -14.48
N ILE A 489 -9.56 13.46 -14.39
CA ILE A 489 -8.45 13.43 -15.35
C ILE A 489 -7.78 12.04 -15.36
N LEU A 490 -7.47 11.49 -14.20
CA LEU A 490 -6.83 10.17 -14.07
C LEU A 490 -7.75 9.00 -14.48
N ALA A 491 -9.07 9.21 -14.50
CA ALA A 491 -10.07 8.28 -14.99
C ALA A 491 -10.30 8.37 -16.51
N GLY A 492 -9.66 9.32 -17.21
CA GLY A 492 -9.91 9.57 -18.64
C GLY A 492 -11.16 10.42 -18.91
N GLU A 493 -11.72 11.06 -17.88
CA GLU A 493 -12.95 11.86 -17.92
C GLU A 493 -12.64 13.37 -17.74
N ALA A 494 -11.53 13.84 -18.31
CA ALA A 494 -11.06 15.23 -18.13
C ALA A 494 -11.98 16.29 -18.77
N GLN A 495 -12.72 15.91 -19.81
CA GLN A 495 -13.55 16.83 -20.59
C GLN A 495 -14.92 17.04 -19.91
N PRO A 496 -15.44 18.28 -19.87
CA PRO A 496 -16.76 18.52 -19.32
C PRO A 496 -17.88 17.86 -20.11
N VAL A 497 -18.83 17.29 -19.38
CA VAL A 497 -20.08 16.74 -19.90
C VAL A 497 -21.26 17.30 -19.10
N PRO A 498 -22.49 17.33 -19.67
CA PRO A 498 -23.68 17.71 -18.92
C PRO A 498 -23.87 16.84 -17.66
N ASP A 499 -24.41 17.42 -16.59
CA ASP A 499 -24.57 16.72 -15.30
C ASP A 499 -25.37 15.41 -15.41
N ALA A 500 -26.39 15.37 -16.28
CA ALA A 500 -27.21 14.19 -16.53
C ALA A 500 -26.41 13.02 -17.17
N SER A 501 -25.29 13.32 -17.83
CA SER A 501 -24.42 12.36 -18.49
C SER A 501 -23.17 12.03 -17.67
N LEU A 502 -22.97 12.69 -16.52
CA LEU A 502 -21.80 12.50 -15.67
C LEU A 502 -21.90 11.17 -14.90
N PRO A 503 -20.92 10.24 -15.05
CA PRO A 503 -20.94 8.99 -14.30
C PRO A 503 -20.87 9.22 -12.78
N GLN A 504 -21.90 8.75 -12.07
CA GLN A 504 -21.98 8.85 -10.61
C GLN A 504 -20.88 8.07 -9.91
N VAL A 505 -20.46 6.96 -10.52
CA VAL A 505 -19.34 6.13 -10.06
C VAL A 505 -18.16 6.38 -10.98
N VAL A 506 -17.05 6.83 -10.42
CA VAL A 506 -15.81 7.00 -11.19
C VAL A 506 -15.24 5.62 -11.53
N PRO A 507 -14.83 5.36 -12.79
CA PRO A 507 -14.08 4.16 -13.12
C PRO A 507 -12.70 4.17 -12.42
N LEU A 508 -11.85 3.20 -12.74
CA LEU A 508 -10.49 3.15 -12.19
C LEU A 508 -9.71 4.39 -12.65
N ALA A 509 -9.48 5.33 -11.73
CA ALA A 509 -8.55 6.43 -11.89
C ALA A 509 -7.16 5.95 -11.49
N TRP A 510 -6.15 6.12 -12.33
CA TRP A 510 -4.82 5.57 -12.02
C TRP A 510 -3.67 6.41 -12.54
N LYS A 511 -2.50 6.21 -11.93
CA LYS A 511 -1.25 6.87 -12.30
C LYS A 511 -0.08 5.90 -12.18
N THR A 512 0.81 5.96 -13.17
CA THR A 512 2.08 5.25 -13.16
C THR A 512 3.23 6.11 -12.67
N GLY A 513 4.24 5.45 -12.11
CA GLY A 513 5.55 6.03 -11.86
C GLY A 513 6.64 5.08 -12.32
N THR A 514 7.64 5.62 -12.99
CA THR A 514 8.87 4.91 -13.31
C THR A 514 10.02 5.75 -12.76
N SER A 515 10.90 5.17 -11.96
CA SER A 515 12.08 5.87 -11.44
C SER A 515 13.20 5.92 -12.48
N TYR A 516 14.16 6.82 -12.28
CA TYR A 516 15.33 6.96 -13.15
C TYR A 516 16.09 5.63 -13.26
N GLY A 517 16.50 5.28 -14.49
CA GLY A 517 17.23 4.04 -14.76
C GLY A 517 16.39 2.77 -14.60
N TYR A 518 15.06 2.84 -14.69
CA TYR A 518 14.16 1.67 -14.68
C TYR A 518 14.32 0.79 -13.41
N ARG A 519 14.51 1.41 -12.25
CA ARG A 519 14.71 0.70 -10.98
C ARG A 519 13.40 0.31 -10.31
N ASP A 520 12.41 1.20 -10.40
CA ASP A 520 11.11 1.07 -9.77
C ASP A 520 10.00 1.33 -10.77
N ALA A 521 9.02 0.46 -10.78
CA ALA A 521 7.80 0.59 -11.56
C ALA A 521 6.58 0.53 -10.64
N TRP A 522 5.81 1.61 -10.64
CA TRP A 522 4.66 1.84 -9.77
C TRP A 522 3.38 1.97 -10.58
N ALA A 523 2.29 1.50 -10.01
CA ALA A 523 0.94 1.85 -10.45
C ALA A 523 0.05 2.05 -9.21
N ILE A 524 -0.55 3.23 -9.10
CA ILE A 524 -1.49 3.58 -8.03
C ILE A 524 -2.85 3.80 -8.67
N GLY A 525 -3.86 3.08 -8.19
CA GLY A 525 -5.23 3.17 -8.67
C GLY A 525 -6.21 3.52 -7.56
N VAL A 526 -7.27 4.23 -7.94
CA VAL A 526 -8.40 4.63 -7.12
C VAL A 526 -9.65 4.28 -7.90
N ASN A 527 -10.32 3.19 -7.53
CA ASN A 527 -11.61 2.86 -8.11
C ASN A 527 -12.74 3.42 -7.21
N ALA A 528 -13.97 2.98 -7.49
CA ALA A 528 -15.15 3.40 -6.74
C ALA A 528 -15.03 3.25 -5.21
N ARG A 529 -14.35 2.20 -4.71
CA ARG A 529 -14.28 1.88 -3.27
C ARG A 529 -12.86 1.66 -2.71
N TYR A 530 -11.93 1.26 -3.54
CA TYR A 530 -10.60 0.81 -3.13
C TYR A 530 -9.50 1.70 -3.70
N LEU A 531 -8.46 1.86 -2.88
CA LEU A 531 -7.13 2.29 -3.32
C LEU A 531 -6.32 1.02 -3.54
N ILE A 532 -5.56 0.99 -4.63
CA ILE A 532 -4.73 -0.13 -5.03
C ILE A 532 -3.34 0.42 -5.31
N GLY A 533 -2.34 -0.08 -4.60
CA GLY A 533 -0.95 0.26 -4.84
C GLY A 533 -0.17 -0.96 -5.31
N ILE A 534 0.53 -0.83 -6.44
CA ILE A 534 1.39 -1.86 -7.01
C ILE A 534 2.81 -1.30 -7.15
N TRP A 535 3.80 -2.09 -6.74
CA TRP A 535 5.21 -1.86 -7.05
C TRP A 535 5.81 -3.12 -7.66
N THR A 536 6.70 -2.95 -8.64
CA THR A 536 7.55 -4.00 -9.20
C THR A 536 8.96 -3.47 -9.41
N GLY A 537 9.98 -4.30 -9.18
CA GLY A 537 11.38 -3.93 -9.38
C GLY A 537 12.30 -4.86 -8.61
N ARG A 538 13.59 -4.51 -8.51
CA ARG A 538 14.53 -5.28 -7.69
C ARG A 538 14.66 -4.67 -6.29
N PRO A 539 14.51 -5.45 -5.22
CA PRO A 539 14.70 -4.95 -3.86
C PRO A 539 16.12 -4.42 -3.55
N ASP A 540 17.13 -4.78 -4.35
CA ASP A 540 18.48 -4.24 -4.25
C ASP A 540 18.67 -2.87 -4.96
N GLY A 541 17.65 -2.37 -5.66
CA GLY A 541 17.71 -1.10 -6.38
C GLY A 541 18.48 -1.14 -7.71
N THR A 542 18.87 -2.34 -8.19
CA THR A 542 19.53 -2.50 -9.49
C THR A 542 18.55 -2.18 -10.63
N PRO A 543 18.97 -1.43 -11.66
CA PRO A 543 18.19 -1.22 -12.89
C PRO A 543 17.66 -2.51 -13.52
N VAL A 544 16.41 -2.48 -13.99
CA VAL A 544 15.80 -3.55 -14.78
C VAL A 544 15.35 -2.96 -16.12
N VAL A 545 16.24 -2.99 -17.11
CA VAL A 545 15.95 -2.47 -18.45
C VAL A 545 14.71 -3.18 -19.02
N GLY A 546 13.74 -2.41 -19.52
CA GLY A 546 12.47 -2.93 -20.02
C GLY A 546 11.36 -3.07 -18.98
N GLN A 547 11.62 -2.86 -17.68
CA GLN A 547 10.57 -2.70 -16.67
C GLN A 547 10.26 -1.23 -16.42
N PHE A 548 9.02 -0.85 -16.70
CA PHE A 548 8.47 0.47 -16.39
C PHE A 548 6.99 0.32 -16.01
N GLY A 549 6.44 1.32 -15.30
CA GLY A 549 5.12 1.22 -14.65
C GLY A 549 4.02 0.65 -15.56
N PHE A 550 3.97 1.09 -16.82
CA PHE A 550 2.96 0.65 -17.79
C PHE A 550 3.10 -0.83 -18.20
N ALA A 551 4.31 -1.34 -18.36
CA ALA A 551 4.53 -2.72 -18.83
C ALA A 551 4.39 -3.76 -17.72
N SER A 552 4.76 -3.43 -16.47
CA SER A 552 4.79 -4.39 -15.36
C SER A 552 3.73 -4.16 -14.29
N ALA A 553 3.53 -2.93 -13.83
CA ALA A 553 2.67 -2.64 -12.68
C ALA A 553 1.19 -2.46 -13.07
N VAL A 554 0.89 -1.90 -14.25
CA VAL A 554 -0.49 -1.68 -14.72
C VAL A 554 -1.26 -2.98 -14.96
N PRO A 555 -0.68 -4.03 -15.59
CA PRO A 555 -1.39 -5.30 -15.75
C PRO A 555 -1.79 -5.92 -14.41
N LEU A 556 -0.92 -5.86 -13.40
CA LEU A 556 -1.21 -6.27 -12.03
C LEU A 556 -2.32 -5.43 -11.41
N LEU A 557 -2.26 -4.09 -11.55
CA LEU A 557 -3.29 -3.18 -11.08
C LEU A 557 -4.67 -3.55 -11.65
N ASN A 558 -4.75 -3.80 -12.96
CA ASN A 558 -6.01 -4.17 -13.63
C ASN A 558 -6.54 -5.52 -13.15
N GLN A 559 -5.67 -6.52 -12.94
CA GLN A 559 -6.08 -7.82 -12.41
C GLN A 559 -6.62 -7.70 -10.97
N VAL A 560 -5.95 -6.93 -10.11
CA VAL A 560 -6.43 -6.66 -8.76
C VAL A 560 -7.75 -5.89 -8.79
N ASN A 561 -7.88 -4.88 -9.65
CA ASN A 561 -9.13 -4.13 -9.80
C ASN A 561 -10.30 -5.03 -10.23
N ASN A 562 -10.10 -5.87 -11.24
CA ASN A 562 -11.13 -6.78 -11.74
C ASN A 562 -11.55 -7.79 -10.66
N MET A 563 -10.59 -8.31 -9.89
CA MET A 563 -10.87 -9.18 -8.74
C MET A 563 -11.70 -8.47 -7.68
N LEU A 564 -11.43 -7.20 -7.39
CA LEU A 564 -12.19 -6.42 -6.41
C LEU A 564 -13.62 -6.09 -6.88
N LEU A 565 -13.80 -5.82 -8.18
CA LEU A 565 -15.11 -5.55 -8.77
C LEU A 565 -15.99 -6.81 -8.91
N ALA A 566 -15.38 -7.98 -9.09
CA ALA A 566 -16.10 -9.25 -9.20
C ALA A 566 -16.65 -9.76 -7.85
N ARG A 567 -16.23 -9.19 -6.71
CA ARG A 567 -16.71 -9.63 -5.39
C ARG A 567 -18.15 -9.14 -5.16
N PRO A 568 -19.06 -10.01 -4.69
CA PRO A 568 -20.40 -9.59 -4.32
C PRO A 568 -20.30 -8.46 -3.29
N MET A 569 -20.95 -7.33 -3.60
CA MET A 569 -21.05 -6.18 -2.70
C MET A 569 -21.88 -6.58 -1.47
N THR A 570 -21.26 -7.23 -0.49
CA THR A 570 -21.93 -7.66 0.76
C THR A 570 -22.23 -6.51 1.72
N GLY A 571 -21.92 -5.26 1.33
CA GLY A 571 -22.25 -4.06 2.10
C GLY A 571 -23.60 -3.47 1.71
N ARG A 572 -24.44 -3.17 2.71
CA ARG A 572 -25.63 -2.30 2.57
C ARG A 572 -25.15 -0.89 2.18
N GLY A 573 -25.17 -0.52 0.90
CA GLY A 573 -24.79 0.83 0.48
C GLY A 573 -24.36 1.02 -0.98
N GLY A 574 -24.20 -0.05 -1.77
CA GLY A 574 -23.75 0.07 -3.16
C GLY A 574 -22.32 0.59 -3.30
N LEU A 575 -21.95 1.02 -4.51
CA LEU A 575 -20.67 1.66 -4.78
C LEU A 575 -20.69 3.13 -4.35
N PRO A 576 -19.62 3.65 -3.72
CA PRO A 576 -19.53 5.07 -3.41
C PRO A 576 -19.66 5.92 -4.68
N VAL A 577 -20.51 6.94 -4.62
CA VAL A 577 -20.68 7.94 -5.68
C VAL A 577 -19.72 9.12 -5.49
N ASP A 578 -19.43 9.84 -6.56
CA ASP A 578 -18.52 11.00 -6.56
C ASP A 578 -19.14 12.19 -7.34
N PRO A 579 -20.18 12.83 -6.76
CA PRO A 579 -20.91 13.91 -7.42
C PRO A 579 -20.01 15.12 -7.67
N ARG A 580 -20.30 15.90 -8.72
CA ARG A 580 -19.59 17.15 -9.03
C ARG A 580 -19.76 18.15 -7.87
N PRO A 581 -18.68 18.65 -7.26
CA PRO A 581 -18.76 19.69 -6.24
C PRO A 581 -19.29 21.01 -6.83
N ALA A 582 -19.98 21.81 -6.01
CA ALA A 582 -20.52 23.11 -6.42
C ALA A 582 -19.44 24.12 -6.85
N SER A 583 -18.21 23.97 -6.33
CA SER A 583 -17.05 24.76 -6.73
C SER A 583 -16.52 24.43 -8.14
N VAL A 584 -17.00 23.36 -8.77
CA VAL A 584 -16.53 22.97 -10.11
C VAL A 584 -17.55 23.38 -11.15
N SER A 585 -17.18 24.18 -12.15
CA SER A 585 -18.06 24.61 -13.25
C SER A 585 -17.48 24.29 -14.63
N ALA A 586 -18.31 24.04 -15.63
CA ALA A 586 -17.84 23.89 -17.00
C ALA A 586 -17.63 25.27 -17.66
N ALA A 587 -16.57 25.42 -18.46
CA ALA A 587 -16.31 26.62 -19.25
C ALA A 587 -15.56 26.31 -20.55
N THR A 588 -15.44 27.32 -21.41
CA THR A 588 -14.62 27.29 -22.62
C THR A 588 -13.55 28.36 -22.54
N ILE A 589 -12.29 27.96 -22.66
CA ILE A 589 -11.12 28.84 -22.65
C ILE A 589 -10.47 28.90 -24.03
N CYS A 590 -9.62 29.90 -24.23
CA CYS A 590 -8.92 30.15 -25.49
C CYS A 590 -7.40 30.10 -25.29
N TRP A 591 -6.71 29.30 -26.11
CA TRP A 591 -5.26 29.45 -26.30
C TRP A 591 -4.94 30.54 -27.34
N PRO A 592 -3.79 31.22 -27.22
CA PRO A 592 -2.72 31.01 -26.22
C PRO A 592 -2.90 31.76 -24.90
N GLY A 593 -3.95 32.58 -24.72
CA GLY A 593 -4.13 33.41 -23.52
C GLY A 593 -4.52 32.65 -22.23
N GLY A 594 -5.17 31.49 -22.33
CA GLY A 594 -5.61 30.66 -21.20
C GLY A 594 -6.99 31.03 -20.64
N GLN A 595 -7.63 32.10 -21.14
CA GLN A 595 -8.88 32.65 -20.61
C GLN A 595 -10.02 32.58 -21.63
N SER A 596 -11.26 32.70 -21.17
CA SER A 596 -12.42 32.79 -22.04
C SER A 596 -12.40 34.09 -22.86
N LEU A 597 -12.64 33.99 -24.17
CA LEU A 597 -12.82 35.13 -25.07
C LEU A 597 -14.16 35.01 -25.82
N ALA A 598 -14.71 36.16 -26.19
CA ALA A 598 -15.96 36.27 -26.95
C ALA A 598 -15.91 35.44 -28.25
N ALA A 599 -17.07 34.98 -28.71
CA ALA A 599 -17.16 34.27 -29.99
C ALA A 599 -16.64 35.17 -31.13
N GLY A 600 -15.79 34.62 -32.01
CA GLY A 600 -15.18 35.38 -33.10
C GLY A 600 -13.93 36.21 -32.74
N ASP A 601 -13.51 36.27 -31.47
CA ASP A 601 -12.29 37.00 -31.08
C ASP A 601 -11.04 36.38 -31.76
N SER A 602 -10.29 37.21 -32.50
CA SER A 602 -9.11 36.80 -33.26
C SER A 602 -7.95 36.25 -32.42
N ASN A 603 -7.90 36.60 -31.12
CA ASN A 603 -6.91 36.12 -30.16
C ASN A 603 -7.20 34.70 -29.69
N CYS A 604 -8.42 34.19 -29.91
CA CYS A 604 -8.75 32.81 -29.62
C CYS A 604 -8.34 31.88 -30.76
N ARG A 605 -7.14 31.30 -30.66
CA ARG A 605 -6.58 30.41 -31.69
C ARG A 605 -7.08 28.97 -31.57
N ARG A 606 -7.29 28.51 -30.33
CA ARG A 606 -7.88 27.19 -30.05
C ARG A 606 -8.85 27.30 -28.89
N ARG A 607 -10.09 26.86 -29.11
CA ARG A 607 -11.12 26.76 -28.06
C ARG A 607 -11.08 25.38 -27.42
N LEU A 608 -11.10 25.35 -26.09
CA LEU A 608 -11.06 24.11 -25.31
C LEU A 608 -12.11 24.16 -24.22
N ALA A 609 -12.96 23.12 -24.14
CA ALA A 609 -13.84 22.91 -23.01
C ALA A 609 -13.03 22.43 -21.80
N THR A 610 -13.37 22.90 -20.61
CA THR A 610 -12.61 22.57 -19.39
C THR A 610 -13.47 22.73 -18.13
N TRP A 611 -13.10 22.00 -17.07
CA TRP A 611 -13.62 22.21 -15.73
C TRP A 611 -12.83 23.33 -15.06
N LEU A 612 -13.50 24.29 -14.44
CA LEU A 612 -12.90 25.36 -13.64
C LEU A 612 -13.20 25.11 -12.16
N LEU A 613 -12.20 25.37 -11.32
CA LEU A 613 -12.35 25.43 -9.87
C LEU A 613 -12.65 26.88 -9.47
N ASP A 614 -13.76 27.10 -8.78
CA ASP A 614 -14.23 28.42 -8.33
C ASP A 614 -14.27 29.49 -9.43
N GLY A 615 -14.56 29.06 -10.67
CA GLY A 615 -14.56 29.93 -11.85
C GLY A 615 -13.17 30.48 -12.24
N SER A 616 -12.09 29.97 -11.63
CA SER A 616 -10.72 30.46 -11.84
C SER A 616 -10.23 30.19 -13.26
N GLN A 617 -9.79 31.26 -13.93
CA GLN A 617 -9.24 31.24 -15.29
C GLN A 617 -7.88 31.95 -15.30
N PRO A 618 -6.82 31.32 -14.76
CA PRO A 618 -5.49 31.89 -14.82
C PRO A 618 -5.04 32.09 -16.26
N PRO A 619 -4.25 33.14 -16.55
CA PRO A 619 -3.58 33.25 -17.83
C PRO A 619 -2.62 32.08 -18.03
N THR A 620 -2.19 31.88 -19.28
CA THR A 620 -1.19 30.85 -19.60
C THR A 620 0.06 30.99 -18.74
N LEU A 621 0.45 29.88 -18.12
CA LEU A 621 1.65 29.79 -17.33
C LEU A 621 2.87 29.85 -18.27
N LEU A 622 3.68 30.90 -18.10
CA LEU A 622 4.88 31.13 -18.91
C LEU A 622 6.10 30.45 -18.30
N LEU A 623 7.14 30.25 -19.10
CA LEU A 623 8.42 29.71 -18.65
C LEU A 623 9.39 30.86 -18.31
N PRO A 624 9.76 31.04 -17.02
CA PRO A 624 10.75 32.03 -16.66
C PRO A 624 12.07 31.81 -17.42
N GLY A 625 12.64 32.88 -17.96
CA GLY A 625 13.93 32.85 -18.67
C GLY A 625 13.89 32.31 -20.12
N GLN A 626 12.73 31.89 -20.63
CA GLN A 626 12.57 31.49 -22.04
C GLN A 626 11.48 32.28 -22.78
N GLU A 627 10.80 33.21 -22.10
CA GLU A 627 9.86 34.15 -22.70
C GLU A 627 10.48 35.56 -22.79
N GLY A 628 10.07 36.33 -23.81
CA GLY A 628 10.52 37.71 -24.00
C GLY A 628 9.94 38.67 -22.94
N ALA A 629 10.54 39.85 -22.81
CA ALA A 629 10.15 40.84 -21.80
C ALA A 629 8.68 41.33 -21.93
N ARG A 630 8.08 41.19 -23.11
CA ARG A 630 6.69 41.58 -23.40
C ARG A 630 5.67 40.49 -23.08
N GLY A 631 6.11 39.28 -22.75
CA GLY A 631 5.25 38.11 -22.60
C GLY A 631 4.50 37.77 -23.89
N ILE A 632 3.28 37.24 -23.72
CA ILE A 632 2.46 36.73 -24.83
C ILE A 632 1.31 37.65 -25.26
N ARG A 633 1.06 38.74 -24.53
CA ARG A 633 -0.02 39.69 -24.80
C ARG A 633 0.53 41.11 -24.72
N PHE A 634 0.57 41.81 -25.85
CA PHE A 634 1.09 43.17 -25.93
C PHE A 634 0.36 43.99 -27.01
N PRO A 635 0.38 45.33 -26.90
CA PRO A 635 -0.18 46.20 -27.92
C PRO A 635 0.69 46.21 -29.19
N VAL A 636 0.02 46.25 -30.33
CA VAL A 636 0.62 46.40 -31.66
C VAL A 636 -0.17 47.49 -32.38
N TRP A 637 0.53 48.44 -32.98
CA TRP A 637 -0.10 49.53 -33.74
C TRP A 637 -0.14 49.15 -35.21
N THR A 638 -1.30 49.34 -35.83
CA THR A 638 -1.52 49.04 -37.26
C THR A 638 -2.04 50.27 -38.00
N ASP A 639 -1.62 50.44 -39.25
CA ASP A 639 -2.21 51.41 -40.18
C ASP A 639 -3.59 50.93 -40.71
N GLU A 640 -4.24 51.76 -41.53
CA GLU A 640 -5.52 51.43 -42.17
C GLU A 640 -5.44 50.19 -43.09
N GLN A 641 -4.24 49.87 -43.60
CA GLN A 641 -3.98 48.69 -44.42
C GLN A 641 -3.63 47.45 -43.57
N GLY A 642 -3.64 47.55 -42.24
CA GLY A 642 -3.35 46.46 -41.31
C GLY A 642 -1.86 46.12 -41.17
N ARG A 643 -0.96 46.97 -41.66
CA ARG A 643 0.50 46.81 -41.50
C ARG A 643 0.94 47.41 -40.17
N ARG A 644 1.95 46.80 -39.55
CA ARG A 644 2.50 47.27 -38.28
C ARG A 644 3.24 48.59 -38.45
N VAL A 645 2.96 49.53 -37.56
CA VAL A 645 3.56 50.87 -37.51
C VAL A 645 4.06 51.20 -36.10
N ALA A 646 4.90 52.23 -35.96
CA ALA A 646 5.22 52.81 -34.65
C ALA A 646 3.98 53.46 -34.00
N ALA A 647 4.03 53.63 -32.67
CA ALA A 647 2.88 54.14 -31.90
C ALA A 647 2.55 55.61 -32.19
N ASP A 648 3.54 56.38 -32.64
CA ASP A 648 3.47 57.79 -32.98
C ASP A 648 3.13 58.06 -34.46
N CYS A 649 2.92 57.01 -35.27
CA CYS A 649 2.56 57.16 -36.68
C CYS A 649 1.14 57.73 -36.86
N PRO A 650 0.91 58.65 -37.81
CA PRO A 650 -0.42 59.15 -38.12
C PRO A 650 -1.41 58.04 -38.49
N GLY A 651 -2.58 58.02 -37.86
CA GLY A 651 -3.62 57.01 -38.10
C GLY A 651 -3.35 55.63 -37.49
N ALA A 652 -2.35 55.51 -36.63
CA ALA A 652 -2.05 54.26 -35.93
C ALA A 652 -3.19 53.84 -34.98
N VAL A 653 -3.71 52.63 -35.18
CA VAL A 653 -4.72 52.02 -34.30
C VAL A 653 -4.07 50.96 -33.43
N GLU A 654 -4.18 51.10 -32.12
CA GLU A 654 -3.71 50.08 -31.16
C GLU A 654 -4.58 48.82 -31.24
N ARG A 655 -3.95 47.66 -31.35
CA ARG A 655 -4.57 46.34 -31.26
C ARG A 655 -3.83 45.48 -30.24
N ARG A 656 -4.57 44.91 -29.29
CA ARG A 656 -4.04 43.91 -28.35
C ARG A 656 -3.98 42.54 -29.04
N ILE A 657 -2.78 42.00 -29.20
CA ILE A 657 -2.58 40.71 -29.85
C ILE A 657 -2.03 39.70 -28.84
N ASP A 658 -2.64 38.51 -28.84
CA ASP A 658 -2.12 37.33 -28.17
C ASP A 658 -1.31 36.50 -29.16
N VAL A 659 -0.08 36.15 -28.76
CA VAL A 659 0.85 35.29 -29.49
C VAL A 659 1.15 34.06 -28.66
N TRP A 660 1.62 32.99 -29.30
CA TRP A 660 2.06 31.81 -28.57
C TRP A 660 3.37 32.10 -27.80
N PRO A 661 3.60 31.41 -26.67
CA PRO A 661 4.89 31.43 -25.98
C PRO A 661 6.06 31.19 -26.95
N LEU A 662 7.15 31.95 -26.81
CA LEU A 662 8.32 31.87 -27.69
C LEU A 662 8.87 30.44 -27.83
N PRO A 663 8.97 29.64 -26.74
CA PRO A 663 9.46 28.27 -26.86
C PRO A 663 8.56 27.35 -27.66
N LEU A 664 7.37 27.77 -28.09
CA LEU A 664 6.49 26.97 -28.93
C LEU A 664 6.60 27.29 -30.42
N GLU A 665 7.24 28.40 -30.81
CA GLU A 665 7.32 28.87 -32.21
C GLU A 665 7.72 27.76 -33.23
N PRO A 666 8.78 26.95 -33.00
CA PRO A 666 9.14 25.85 -33.89
C PRO A 666 8.07 24.75 -34.05
N TRP A 667 7.16 24.61 -33.08
CA TRP A 667 6.12 23.57 -33.05
C TRP A 667 4.81 24.02 -33.67
N LEU A 668 4.69 25.31 -34.05
CA LEU A 668 3.46 25.88 -34.56
C LEU A 668 3.40 25.82 -36.10
N PRO A 669 2.19 25.67 -36.68
CA PRO A 669 1.95 25.92 -38.09
C PRO A 669 2.42 27.33 -38.48
N ALA A 670 2.90 27.51 -39.72
CA ALA A 670 3.45 28.79 -40.19
C ALA A 670 2.47 29.98 -40.01
N SER A 671 1.16 29.73 -40.12
CA SER A 671 0.11 30.73 -39.91
C SER A 671 -0.09 31.17 -38.46
N GLU A 672 0.35 30.36 -37.49
CA GLU A 672 0.24 30.63 -36.05
C GLU A 672 1.51 31.22 -35.44
N ARG A 673 2.62 31.19 -36.18
CA ARG A 673 3.90 31.76 -35.74
C ARG A 673 3.78 33.27 -35.53
N ARG A 674 4.56 33.79 -34.57
CA ARG A 674 4.55 35.20 -34.15
C ARG A 674 4.68 36.16 -35.34
N ALA A 675 5.56 35.90 -36.30
CA ALA A 675 5.72 36.74 -37.48
C ALA A 675 4.45 36.86 -38.33
N ALA A 676 3.77 35.73 -38.59
CA ALA A 676 2.51 35.72 -39.33
C ALA A 676 1.36 36.36 -38.53
N ARG A 677 1.31 36.10 -37.22
CA ARG A 677 0.28 36.66 -36.33
C ARG A 677 0.37 38.18 -36.20
N LEU A 678 1.59 38.72 -36.18
CA LEU A 678 1.86 40.15 -36.06
C LEU A 678 1.69 40.88 -37.40
N GLY A 679 1.83 40.19 -38.54
CA GLY A 679 1.66 40.78 -39.86
C GLY A 679 2.87 41.59 -40.35
N PRO A 680 2.79 42.10 -41.60
CA PRO A 680 3.89 42.83 -42.24
C PRO A 680 4.14 44.19 -41.56
N VAL A 681 5.39 44.67 -41.66
CA VAL A 681 5.80 46.00 -41.16
C VAL A 681 5.65 47.04 -42.26
N SER A 682 5.16 48.24 -41.93
CA SER A 682 5.12 49.37 -42.85
C SER A 682 6.52 49.95 -43.06
N ALA A 683 6.92 50.12 -44.33
CA ALA A 683 8.20 50.73 -44.67
C ALA A 683 8.25 52.24 -44.36
N GLY A 684 7.09 52.92 -44.36
CA GLY A 684 7.02 54.37 -44.16
C GLY A 684 7.10 54.81 -42.70
N CYS A 685 6.74 53.93 -41.75
CA CYS A 685 6.74 54.26 -40.33
C CYS A 685 6.92 52.97 -39.50
N PRO A 686 8.09 52.31 -39.60
CA PRO A 686 8.30 51.00 -38.98
C PRO A 686 8.31 51.12 -37.44
N PRO A 687 7.73 50.14 -36.73
CA PRO A 687 7.85 50.07 -35.27
C PRO A 687 9.32 49.86 -34.88
N PRO A 688 9.72 50.27 -33.65
CA PRO A 688 11.05 49.99 -33.15
C PRO A 688 11.37 48.49 -33.27
N GLN A 689 12.57 48.17 -33.75
CA GLN A 689 13.03 46.78 -33.84
C GLN A 689 13.10 46.19 -32.44
N VAL A 690 12.40 45.08 -32.24
CA VAL A 690 12.35 44.37 -30.97
C VAL A 690 12.83 42.98 -31.25
N LEU A 691 13.98 42.64 -30.66
CA LEU A 691 14.56 41.31 -30.72
C LEU A 691 13.73 40.37 -29.83
N ASP A 692 12.60 39.89 -30.34
CA ASP A 692 11.81 38.80 -29.75
C ASP A 692 12.24 37.45 -30.37
N VAL A 693 13.55 37.22 -30.49
CA VAL A 693 14.10 35.97 -31.04
C VAL A 693 14.21 34.95 -29.92
N ALA A 694 13.51 33.82 -30.06
CA ALA A 694 13.62 32.72 -29.11
C ALA A 694 15.09 32.27 -28.99
N PRO A 695 15.60 31.94 -27.80
CA PRO A 695 16.99 31.54 -27.64
C PRO A 695 17.30 30.26 -28.44
N LEU A 696 18.46 30.22 -29.10
CA LEU A 696 18.94 29.07 -29.84
C LEU A 696 19.25 27.92 -28.88
N VAL A 697 18.51 26.81 -29.01
CA VAL A 697 18.66 25.60 -28.20
C VAL A 697 19.05 24.44 -29.11
N LEU A 698 20.15 23.78 -28.79
CA LEU A 698 20.66 22.58 -29.45
C LEU A 698 20.07 21.31 -28.79
N THR A 699 19.53 20.42 -29.61
CA THR A 699 19.00 19.09 -29.24
C THR A 699 19.68 17.99 -30.05
N GLY A 700 19.65 16.76 -29.54
CA GLY A 700 20.29 15.58 -30.14
C GLY A 700 21.58 15.14 -29.45
N VAL A 701 22.30 16.05 -28.78
CA VAL A 701 23.44 15.71 -27.92
C VAL A 701 23.54 16.66 -26.73
N GLY A 702 23.83 16.10 -25.55
CA GLY A 702 24.00 16.85 -24.32
C GLY A 702 25.46 17.22 -24.06
N ASP A 703 25.67 18.30 -23.31
CA ASP A 703 26.98 18.60 -22.74
C ASP A 703 27.34 17.54 -21.70
N GLY A 704 28.58 17.05 -21.72
CA GLY A 704 29.07 15.89 -20.98
C GLY A 704 28.52 14.52 -21.42
N ALA A 705 27.73 14.42 -22.50
CA ALA A 705 27.12 13.14 -22.89
C ALA A 705 28.16 12.07 -23.26
N VAL A 706 27.88 10.81 -22.93
CA VAL A 706 28.68 9.66 -23.37
C VAL A 706 27.87 8.86 -24.38
N ILE A 707 28.28 8.93 -25.64
CA ILE A 707 27.64 8.22 -26.76
C ILE A 707 28.35 6.89 -26.95
N LYS A 708 27.60 5.79 -27.03
CA LYS A 708 28.13 4.46 -27.30
C LYS A 708 27.68 3.96 -28.66
N ARG A 709 28.57 3.29 -29.38
CA ARG A 709 28.23 2.57 -30.61
C ARG A 709 27.28 1.40 -30.32
N LEU A 710 26.35 1.15 -31.24
CA LEU A 710 25.59 -0.10 -31.24
C LEU A 710 26.54 -1.27 -31.54
N PRO A 711 26.34 -2.45 -30.93
CA PRO A 711 27.16 -3.63 -31.22
C PRO A 711 27.17 -3.94 -32.72
N GLY A 712 28.35 -3.98 -33.35
CA GLY A 712 28.52 -4.25 -34.78
C GLY A 712 28.44 -3.03 -35.71
N ALA A 713 28.16 -1.82 -35.20
CA ALA A 713 28.14 -0.59 -36.01
C ALA A 713 29.50 0.11 -36.04
N ALA A 714 30.00 0.42 -37.24
CA ALA A 714 31.28 1.11 -37.44
C ALA A 714 31.24 2.62 -37.11
N ARG A 715 30.05 3.24 -37.20
CA ARG A 715 29.83 4.69 -37.02
C ARG A 715 28.52 4.98 -36.29
N VAL A 716 28.49 6.08 -35.54
CA VAL A 716 27.26 6.63 -34.96
C VAL A 716 26.75 7.77 -35.83
N MET A 717 25.47 7.72 -36.20
CA MET A 717 24.79 8.82 -36.87
C MET A 717 24.10 9.68 -35.80
N LEU A 718 24.74 10.79 -35.42
CA LEU A 718 24.20 11.70 -34.42
C LEU A 718 23.22 12.66 -35.08
N SER A 719 21.92 12.46 -34.85
CA SER A 719 20.86 13.37 -35.33
C SER A 719 20.70 14.54 -34.38
N LEU A 720 20.93 15.74 -34.88
CA LEU A 720 20.92 16.99 -34.16
C LEU A 720 19.83 17.89 -34.70
N GLN A 721 19.22 18.66 -33.80
CA GLN A 721 18.25 19.67 -34.16
C GLN A 721 18.52 20.94 -33.36
N THR A 722 18.08 22.06 -33.89
CA THR A 722 18.08 23.34 -33.19
C THR A 722 16.68 23.91 -33.17
N SER A 723 16.26 24.40 -32.01
CA SER A 723 15.00 25.10 -31.79
C SER A 723 15.28 26.51 -31.30
N GLY A 724 14.37 27.46 -31.59
CA GLY A 724 14.64 28.88 -31.40
C GLY A 724 15.64 29.43 -32.43
N GLY A 725 15.98 30.71 -32.30
CA GLY A 725 16.80 31.45 -33.25
C GLY A 725 16.07 31.88 -34.54
N GLU A 726 16.58 32.91 -35.20
CA GLU A 726 16.15 33.39 -36.52
C GLU A 726 17.32 33.47 -37.54
N GLY A 727 17.07 33.02 -38.78
CA GLY A 727 18.03 33.12 -39.89
C GLY A 727 18.81 31.84 -40.21
N ARG A 728 19.91 31.97 -40.96
CA ARG A 728 20.78 30.87 -41.38
C ARG A 728 21.61 30.35 -40.20
N ARG A 729 21.87 29.03 -40.20
CA ARG A 729 22.62 28.34 -39.14
C ARG A 729 23.87 27.67 -39.69
N TRP A 730 24.96 27.80 -38.95
CA TRP A 730 26.25 27.18 -39.23
C TRP A 730 26.64 26.23 -38.11
N TRP A 731 27.02 25.01 -38.48
CA TRP A 731 27.37 23.94 -37.56
C TRP A 731 28.88 23.71 -37.60
N PHE A 732 29.50 23.54 -36.43
CA PHE A 732 30.94 23.30 -36.27
C PHE A 732 31.16 22.10 -35.33
N LEU A 733 32.02 21.17 -35.74
CA LEU A 733 32.44 20.03 -34.92
C LEU A 733 33.96 20.14 -34.69
N ASN A 734 34.38 20.28 -33.44
CA ASN A 734 35.78 20.52 -33.04
C ASN A 734 36.39 21.75 -33.75
N GLY A 735 35.57 22.76 -34.04
CA GLY A 735 35.99 23.95 -34.79
C GLY A 735 35.88 23.82 -36.31
N GLU A 736 35.68 22.61 -36.85
CA GLU A 736 35.56 22.40 -38.29
C GLU A 736 34.12 22.60 -38.79
N PRO A 737 33.88 23.43 -39.81
CA PRO A 737 32.54 23.68 -40.34
C PRO A 737 31.95 22.42 -40.98
N GLN A 738 30.67 22.18 -40.75
CA GLN A 738 29.95 21.02 -41.27
C GLN A 738 29.08 21.42 -42.46
N ALA A 739 28.91 20.52 -43.44
CA ALA A 739 28.10 20.75 -44.63
C ALA A 739 26.57 20.81 -44.35
N ALA A 740 26.15 20.69 -43.10
CA ALA A 740 24.76 20.85 -42.70
C ALA A 740 24.37 22.33 -42.68
N SER A 741 23.29 22.68 -43.39
CA SER A 741 22.68 24.00 -43.33
C SER A 741 21.21 23.87 -42.91
N GLY A 742 20.78 24.73 -41.98
CA GLY A 742 19.42 24.72 -41.45
C GLY A 742 19.30 24.19 -40.02
N SER A 743 18.05 23.89 -39.61
CA SER A 743 17.67 23.58 -38.23
C SER A 743 17.96 22.14 -37.80
N SER A 744 18.46 21.29 -38.68
CA SER A 744 18.83 19.91 -38.37
C SER A 744 20.14 19.54 -39.05
N ALA A 745 20.94 18.73 -38.35
CA ALA A 745 22.20 18.20 -38.87
C ALA A 745 22.33 16.74 -38.46
N THR A 746 22.87 15.90 -39.34
CA THR A 746 23.23 14.52 -38.98
C THR A 746 24.74 14.38 -39.10
N LEU A 747 25.43 14.16 -37.99
CA LEU A 747 26.88 14.05 -37.96
C LEU A 747 27.31 12.57 -37.84
N PRO A 748 28.05 12.03 -38.82
CA PRO A 748 28.68 10.73 -38.69
C PRO A 748 29.91 10.83 -37.76
N LEU A 749 29.96 10.00 -36.73
CA LEU A 749 31.07 9.92 -35.78
C LEU A 749 31.69 8.53 -35.80
N GLU A 750 32.99 8.45 -36.05
CA GLU A 750 33.73 7.18 -36.20
C GLU A 750 34.77 6.95 -35.10
N GLN A 751 35.48 8.01 -34.69
CA GLN A 751 36.62 7.91 -33.78
C GLN A 751 36.20 8.10 -32.32
N PRO A 752 36.57 7.18 -31.39
CA PRO A 752 36.37 7.39 -29.97
C PRO A 752 37.16 8.63 -29.50
N GLY A 753 36.56 9.45 -28.66
CA GLY A 753 37.20 10.69 -28.21
C GLY A 753 36.22 11.75 -27.71
N ARG A 754 36.76 12.90 -27.31
CA ARG A 754 35.98 14.09 -26.95
C ARG A 754 35.66 14.90 -28.20
N TYR A 755 34.42 15.34 -28.28
CA TYR A 755 33.90 16.20 -29.34
C TYR A 755 33.30 17.46 -28.74
N GLN A 756 33.41 18.58 -29.45
CA GLN A 756 32.73 19.83 -29.17
C GLN A 756 31.90 20.22 -30.39
N LEU A 757 30.60 20.36 -30.19
CA LEU A 757 29.67 20.83 -31.19
C LEU A 757 29.27 22.27 -30.87
N VAL A 758 29.36 23.13 -31.88
CA VAL A 758 28.89 24.51 -31.81
C VAL A 758 27.92 24.72 -32.97
N VAL A 759 26.77 25.30 -32.68
CA VAL A 759 25.86 25.83 -33.69
C VAL A 759 25.73 27.33 -33.48
N MET A 760 25.98 28.08 -34.54
CA MET A 760 25.91 29.53 -34.57
C MET A 760 24.83 29.95 -35.54
N GLU A 761 24.13 31.01 -35.21
CA GLU A 761 23.09 31.60 -36.05
C GLU A 761 23.50 32.99 -36.57
N GLU A 762 22.84 33.41 -37.66
CA GLU A 762 22.94 34.73 -38.30
C GLU A 762 22.77 35.92 -37.34
N SER A 763 21.98 35.78 -36.27
CA SER A 763 21.82 36.77 -35.20
C SER A 763 22.99 36.84 -34.20
N GLY A 764 23.98 35.94 -34.33
CA GLY A 764 25.12 35.82 -33.42
C GLY A 764 24.88 34.93 -32.20
N GLN A 765 23.68 34.33 -32.05
CA GLN A 765 23.45 33.35 -30.98
C GLN A 765 24.23 32.06 -31.23
N ILE A 766 24.77 31.49 -30.15
CA ILE A 766 25.49 30.22 -30.18
C ILE A 766 24.88 29.22 -29.18
N ALA A 767 24.81 27.97 -29.59
CA ALA A 767 24.56 26.84 -28.69
C ALA A 767 25.70 25.84 -28.81
N THR A 768 26.19 25.37 -27.66
CA THR A 768 27.36 24.49 -27.57
C THR A 768 27.06 23.23 -26.77
N ALA A 769 27.70 22.12 -27.16
CA ALA A 769 27.69 20.87 -26.43
C ALA A 769 29.02 20.12 -26.60
N SER A 770 29.68 19.80 -25.50
CA SER A 770 30.85 18.91 -25.47
C SER A 770 30.42 17.50 -25.07
N PHE A 771 30.88 16.46 -25.75
CA PHE A 771 30.48 15.07 -25.46
C PHE A 771 31.62 14.08 -25.78
N THR A 772 31.47 12.82 -25.38
CA THR A 772 32.48 11.77 -25.58
C THR A 772 31.88 10.58 -26.33
N LEU A 773 32.56 10.10 -27.38
CA LEU A 773 32.22 8.87 -28.09
C LEU A 773 33.05 7.70 -27.54
N GLN A 774 32.40 6.57 -27.25
CA GLN A 774 33.00 5.29 -26.82
C GLN A 774 32.76 4.18 -27.84
#